data_AF-A0A4R6XXS4-F1
#
_entry.id   AF-A0A4R6XXS4-F1
#
_cell.length_a   1.000
_cell.length_b   1.000
_cell.length_c   1.000
_cell.angle_alpha   90.00
_cell.angle_beta   90.00
_cell.angle_gamma   90.00
#
_symmetry.space_group_name_H-M   'P 1'
#
loop_
_entity.id
_entity.type
_entity.pdbx_description
1 polymer ?
#
loop_
_entity_poly.entity_id
_entity_poly.type
_entity_poly.pdbx_seq_one_letter_code
_entity_poly.pdbx_strand_id
1 'polypeptide(L)'
;MKPFITLCLCAITGLAQASTLNIPNTFTPNTPARASEVNANFNATKSAVDDNDSRLASVEALLTTMQSSITNLENTVASQQTTITNQQNLISQLQSDLAAVESNSVLGLDGYLSLTTFNGYDTAEFTGVNVQINDGSGDTDGVVNGLGNVIIGYNEFTSPGTLFCSLPQYSNETDCNNSGGTWQENVTNGSHNLILGRAHSFTSFSSLISGHSNVSNNENTTLLSSGYSTSNGIRGIILGGSSHSINADYSSIMGGADNHAEEELTSLVGGLGNIASGYGSSITGGNYNSTNDYYSVVSGGQYNQATGSYSSVSGGQNNEASGDHASVSGGNQLVASVNHQWRAGDLAVDIQNVVDSNSQQFNSINQSINVLTNDVNSTNAAVTSNTNDINSLQNNSVLSLDGYLSLITNNGYDTAVFSGINVQVNSGSGATHASVNGLGNLMIGYNRDWGTGKYFCSISEFIEENDCINNNGTWQKNITTGSHNLVIGDNHSYTSYSGIVSGYSNVINANQANVLGGRENVAGGSYSSIDGGYNHNATGDFSSISGGHSNVVSGYSSSISGGRDNLASGDYSSVSGGRLNIASEEGSSVSGGQENTASSFYSSVSGGHQNVSDANSSSISGGFQNTVTGSSGSVSGGWQRTISSNLGWTGGNLSTNIQPTVNALVNEMSQVQDDLIAVEDDVILLNSDVSGLNNDFSTLNTSVNTNQTNITNVSNSLTAVQNNSVLSLDGFLTLSNINGYDTAEFTGINVQVNDGSGTTQGVTNGLGNLQIGYNEVTGNAIFFCSDNDYYNQNDCTTNGGVWDQNVTTGSHNLIIGDDHSYTSHGSIVAGLANISNDRFSSVLGGWRNLAAGNVSTVSGGSYNIANGSINSVTGGYSNTATGSRSSVTGGQGNLAFGAYSTVSGGNGRTANGDDDWVAGSLTEDF
;
A
#
# COMPACT_ATOMS: atom_id res chain seq x y z
N MET A 1 -95.43 -93.90 35.18
CA MET A 1 -96.90 -94.13 35.17
C MET A 1 -97.35 -95.46 34.54
N LYS A 2 -96.78 -95.95 33.42
CA LYS A 2 -97.31 -97.16 32.74
C LYS A 2 -97.25 -98.52 33.49
N PRO A 3 -96.29 -98.84 34.38
CA PRO A 3 -96.30 -100.15 35.05
C PRO A 3 -97.15 -100.21 36.34
N PHE A 4 -97.52 -99.05 36.93
CA PHE A 4 -98.19 -99.00 38.23
C PHE A 4 -99.71 -99.21 38.15
N ILE A 5 -100.35 -98.71 37.09
CA ILE A 5 -101.79 -98.90 36.86
C ILE A 5 -102.09 -100.38 36.54
N THR A 6 -101.16 -101.08 35.89
CA THR A 6 -101.33 -102.48 35.47
C THR A 6 -101.25 -103.47 36.64
N LEU A 7 -100.48 -103.18 37.70
CA LEU A 7 -100.35 -104.07 38.85
C LEU A 7 -101.55 -103.96 39.82
N CYS A 8 -102.09 -102.74 40.03
CA CYS A 8 -103.26 -102.54 40.89
C CYS A 8 -104.54 -103.17 40.30
N LEU A 9 -104.71 -103.19 38.97
CA LEU A 9 -105.93 -103.72 38.35
C LEU A 9 -106.03 -105.27 38.41
N CYS A 10 -104.90 -105.98 38.54
CA CYS A 10 -104.90 -107.45 38.67
C CYS A 10 -105.14 -107.97 40.09
N ALA A 11 -104.87 -107.17 41.14
CA ALA A 11 -105.10 -107.61 42.52
C ALA A 11 -106.57 -107.50 42.96
N ILE A 12 -107.36 -106.63 42.31
CA ILE A 12 -108.76 -106.36 42.66
C ILE A 12 -109.70 -107.48 42.16
N THR A 13 -109.33 -108.21 41.10
CA THR A 13 -110.24 -109.16 40.44
C THR A 13 -110.36 -110.53 41.13
N GLY A 14 -109.43 -110.89 42.04
CA GLY A 14 -109.43 -112.19 42.73
C GLY A 14 -110.11 -112.22 44.11
N LEU A 15 -110.21 -111.07 44.80
CA LEU A 15 -110.72 -110.98 46.19
C LEU A 15 -112.19 -110.51 46.27
N ALA A 16 -112.83 -110.28 45.13
CA ALA A 16 -114.13 -109.60 45.05
C ALA A 16 -115.37 -110.52 44.87
N GLN A 17 -115.22 -111.84 44.74
CA GLN A 17 -116.38 -112.74 44.66
C GLN A 17 -116.75 -113.30 46.03
N ALA A 18 -117.96 -112.96 46.49
CA ALA A 18 -118.57 -113.63 47.64
C ALA A 18 -118.93 -115.07 47.26
N SER A 19 -118.76 -116.00 48.19
CA SER A 19 -119.43 -117.30 48.05
C SER A 19 -120.95 -117.09 47.96
N THR A 20 -121.62 -117.77 47.01
CA THR A 20 -123.07 -117.66 46.85
C THR A 20 -123.78 -118.21 48.09
N LEU A 21 -124.62 -117.39 48.73
CA LEU A 21 -125.45 -117.80 49.87
C LEU A 21 -126.43 -118.89 49.42
N ASN A 22 -126.16 -120.13 49.83
CA ASN A 22 -127.01 -121.27 49.51
C ASN A 22 -127.80 -121.69 50.74
N ILE A 23 -129.07 -121.30 50.79
CA ILE A 23 -129.97 -121.62 51.90
C ILE A 23 -130.50 -123.05 51.71
N PRO A 24 -130.15 -124.02 52.58
CA PRO A 24 -130.45 -125.42 52.33
C PRO A 24 -131.95 -125.77 52.46
N ASN A 25 -132.75 -124.98 53.18
CA ASN A 25 -134.15 -125.29 53.45
C ASN A 25 -135.09 -124.12 53.11
N THR A 26 -136.23 -124.41 52.48
CA THR A 26 -137.29 -123.44 52.18
C THR A 26 -138.57 -123.83 52.92
N PHE A 27 -139.21 -122.85 53.56
CA PHE A 27 -140.39 -123.08 54.38
C PHE A 27 -141.62 -122.50 53.70
N THR A 28 -142.66 -123.30 53.57
CA THR A 28 -143.98 -122.82 53.16
C THR A 28 -144.72 -122.21 54.34
N PRO A 29 -145.37 -121.05 54.17
CA PRO A 29 -146.13 -120.41 55.23
C PRO A 29 -147.19 -121.35 55.84
N ASN A 30 -147.41 -121.24 57.15
CA ASN A 30 -148.40 -122.00 57.92
C ASN A 30 -148.17 -123.53 58.05
N THR A 31 -146.96 -124.01 57.75
CA THR A 31 -146.52 -125.37 58.11
C THR A 31 -145.43 -125.35 59.19
N PRO A 32 -145.43 -126.27 60.19
CA PRO A 32 -144.39 -126.32 61.21
C PRO A 32 -143.03 -126.68 60.60
N ALA A 33 -142.04 -125.80 60.77
CA ALA A 33 -140.65 -126.04 60.37
C ALA A 33 -139.83 -126.64 61.52
N ARG A 34 -138.88 -127.53 61.22
CA ARG A 34 -137.99 -128.08 62.25
C ARG A 34 -136.91 -127.06 62.62
N ALA A 35 -136.68 -126.84 63.91
CA ALA A 35 -135.68 -125.89 64.39
C ALA A 35 -134.26 -126.16 63.84
N SER A 36 -133.92 -127.43 63.58
CA SER A 36 -132.64 -127.81 62.97
C SER A 36 -132.46 -127.29 61.53
N GLU A 37 -133.53 -127.23 60.74
CA GLU A 37 -133.50 -126.75 59.35
C GLU A 37 -133.36 -125.22 59.30
N VAL A 38 -134.04 -124.53 60.21
CA VAL A 38 -133.90 -123.08 60.41
C VAL A 38 -132.47 -122.74 60.86
N ASN A 39 -131.93 -123.49 61.82
CA ASN A 39 -130.54 -123.30 62.27
C ASN A 39 -129.52 -123.59 61.16
N ALA A 40 -129.77 -124.56 60.27
CA ALA A 40 -128.92 -124.80 59.11
C ALA A 40 -128.92 -123.61 58.14
N ASN A 41 -130.08 -122.97 57.91
CA ASN A 41 -130.17 -121.74 57.14
C ASN A 41 -129.39 -120.59 57.81
N PHE A 42 -129.51 -120.41 59.13
CA PHE A 42 -128.75 -119.38 59.87
C PHE A 42 -127.24 -119.63 59.82
N ASN A 43 -126.79 -120.88 59.90
CA ASN A 43 -125.38 -121.22 59.78
C ASN A 43 -124.84 -120.91 58.38
N ALA A 44 -125.60 -121.24 57.32
CA ALA A 44 -125.23 -120.89 55.95
C ALA A 44 -125.11 -119.36 55.76
N THR A 45 -126.06 -118.59 56.32
CA THR A 45 -126.00 -117.13 56.33
C THR A 45 -124.79 -116.63 57.12
N LYS A 46 -124.52 -117.19 58.30
CA LYS A 46 -123.37 -116.82 59.12
C LYS A 46 -122.05 -117.05 58.36
N SER A 47 -121.87 -118.21 57.72
CA SER A 47 -120.65 -118.48 56.94
C SER A 47 -120.46 -117.50 55.78
N ALA A 48 -121.52 -117.11 55.08
CA ALA A 48 -121.43 -116.09 54.02
C ALA A 48 -121.12 -114.69 54.57
N VAL A 49 -121.62 -114.36 55.77
CA VAL A 49 -121.29 -113.10 56.45
C VAL A 49 -119.83 -113.10 56.92
N ASP A 50 -119.34 -114.19 57.49
CA ASP A 50 -117.94 -114.32 57.93
C ASP A 50 -116.95 -114.27 56.74
N ASP A 51 -117.32 -114.84 55.58
CA ASP A 51 -116.58 -114.73 54.31
C ASP A 51 -116.50 -113.26 53.84
N ASN A 52 -117.64 -112.55 53.87
CA ASN A 52 -117.66 -111.13 53.55
C ASN A 52 -116.83 -110.28 54.53
N ASP A 53 -116.85 -110.58 55.82
CA ASP A 53 -116.06 -109.87 56.84
C ASP A 53 -114.55 -110.06 56.63
N SER A 54 -114.12 -111.30 56.34
CA SER A 54 -112.71 -111.61 56.03
C SER A 54 -112.21 -110.88 54.78
N ARG A 55 -113.09 -110.71 53.78
CA ARG A 55 -112.78 -109.96 52.56
C ARG A 55 -112.75 -108.46 52.80
N LEU A 56 -113.64 -107.94 53.65
CA LEU A 56 -113.61 -106.54 54.07
C LEU A 56 -112.28 -106.23 54.76
N ALA A 57 -111.83 -107.07 55.69
CA ALA A 57 -110.53 -106.93 56.34
C ALA A 57 -109.35 -106.95 55.33
N SER A 58 -109.43 -107.80 54.30
CA SER A 58 -108.41 -107.87 53.23
C SER A 58 -108.39 -106.61 52.35
N VAL A 59 -109.56 -106.05 52.03
CA VAL A 59 -109.71 -104.79 51.29
C VAL A 59 -109.18 -103.61 52.12
N GLU A 60 -109.46 -103.58 53.43
CA GLU A 60 -108.94 -102.54 54.34
C GLU A 60 -107.41 -102.57 54.47
N ALA A 61 -106.80 -103.76 54.49
CA ALA A 61 -105.35 -103.90 54.47
C ALA A 61 -104.72 -103.40 53.15
N LEU A 62 -105.39 -103.66 52.01
CA LEU A 62 -104.96 -103.18 50.70
C LEU A 62 -105.07 -101.64 50.62
N LEU A 63 -106.18 -101.08 51.14
CA LEU A 63 -106.41 -99.65 51.21
C LEU A 63 -105.30 -98.95 52.01
N THR A 64 -104.90 -99.53 53.14
CA THR A 64 -103.82 -99.00 53.98
C THR A 64 -102.48 -99.00 53.24
N THR A 65 -102.20 -100.07 52.48
CA THR A 65 -100.98 -100.18 51.67
C THR A 65 -100.94 -99.17 50.52
N MET A 66 -102.09 -98.95 49.86
CA MET A 66 -102.24 -97.93 48.83
C MET A 66 -102.04 -96.53 49.41
N GLN A 67 -102.61 -96.24 50.59
CA GLN A 67 -102.47 -94.96 51.26
C GLN A 67 -100.99 -94.62 51.52
N SER A 68 -100.20 -95.58 52.02
CA SER A 68 -98.76 -95.40 52.25
C SER A 68 -97.98 -95.13 50.96
N SER A 69 -98.34 -95.81 49.87
CA SER A 69 -97.70 -95.61 48.57
C SER A 69 -97.99 -94.22 47.98
N ILE A 70 -99.20 -93.70 48.18
CA ILE A 70 -99.60 -92.34 47.76
C ILE A 70 -98.74 -91.30 48.50
N THR A 71 -98.60 -91.42 49.82
CA THR A 71 -97.79 -90.49 50.61
C THR A 71 -96.32 -90.47 50.18
N ASN A 72 -95.72 -91.62 49.84
CA ASN A 72 -94.36 -91.67 49.31
C ASN A 72 -94.22 -90.96 47.95
N LEU A 73 -95.24 -91.07 47.12
CA LEU A 73 -95.26 -90.41 45.81
C LEU A 73 -95.38 -88.88 45.97
N GLU A 74 -96.23 -88.42 46.88
CA GLU A 74 -96.39 -87.00 47.22
C GLU A 74 -95.05 -86.37 47.67
N ASN A 75 -94.31 -87.06 48.53
CA ASN A 75 -92.97 -86.60 48.98
C ASN A 75 -91.96 -86.52 47.82
N THR A 76 -92.00 -87.47 46.89
CA THR A 76 -91.11 -87.47 45.71
C THR A 76 -91.43 -86.29 44.78
N VAL A 77 -92.72 -86.02 44.54
CA VAL A 77 -93.17 -84.89 43.72
C VAL A 77 -92.75 -83.55 44.34
N ALA A 78 -92.88 -83.41 45.68
CA ALA A 78 -92.44 -82.21 46.38
C ALA A 78 -90.93 -81.94 46.21
N SER A 79 -90.08 -82.98 46.30
CA SER A 79 -88.63 -82.86 46.09
C SER A 79 -88.26 -82.45 44.66
N GLN A 80 -88.95 -83.01 43.66
CA GLN A 80 -88.75 -82.64 42.26
C GLN A 80 -89.14 -81.19 41.98
N GLN A 81 -90.22 -80.70 42.61
CA GLN A 81 -90.65 -79.31 42.48
C GLN A 81 -89.58 -78.32 42.95
N THR A 82 -88.89 -78.60 44.07
CA THR A 82 -87.78 -77.78 44.56
C THR A 82 -86.61 -77.73 43.57
N THR A 83 -86.29 -78.86 42.92
CA THR A 83 -85.21 -78.93 41.93
C THR A 83 -85.51 -78.08 40.69
N ILE A 84 -86.76 -78.12 40.22
CA ILE A 84 -87.22 -77.34 39.05
C ILE A 84 -87.09 -75.84 39.33
N THR A 85 -87.50 -75.37 40.51
CA THR A 85 -87.40 -73.96 40.90
C THR A 85 -85.94 -73.47 40.89
N ASN A 86 -84.99 -74.28 41.37
CA ASN A 86 -83.57 -73.90 41.34
C ASN A 86 -83.02 -73.78 39.92
N GLN A 87 -83.42 -74.66 39.01
CA GLN A 87 -83.00 -74.60 37.61
C GLN A 87 -83.57 -73.37 36.89
N GLN A 88 -84.80 -72.98 37.19
CA GLN A 88 -85.42 -71.77 36.63
C GLN A 88 -84.66 -70.50 37.03
N ASN A 89 -84.24 -70.39 38.30
CA ASN A 89 -83.44 -69.26 38.77
C ASN A 89 -82.08 -69.16 38.07
N LEU A 90 -81.41 -70.30 37.82
CA LEU A 90 -80.14 -70.33 37.10
C LEU A 90 -80.28 -69.87 35.64
N ILE A 91 -81.35 -70.30 34.96
CA ILE A 91 -81.62 -69.89 33.58
C ILE A 91 -81.86 -68.38 33.49
N SER A 92 -82.62 -67.81 34.41
CA SER A 92 -82.85 -66.35 34.45
C SER A 92 -81.55 -65.57 34.67
N GLN A 93 -80.62 -66.09 35.50
CA GLN A 93 -79.31 -65.47 35.67
C GLN A 93 -78.48 -65.51 34.38
N LEU A 94 -78.41 -66.67 33.72
CA LEU A 94 -77.65 -66.83 32.47
C LEU A 94 -78.19 -65.95 31.33
N GLN A 95 -79.51 -65.74 31.27
CA GLN A 95 -80.12 -64.82 30.31
C GLN A 95 -79.73 -63.35 30.58
N SER A 96 -79.62 -62.95 31.85
CA SER A 96 -79.12 -61.62 32.23
C SER A 96 -77.64 -61.46 31.88
N ASP A 97 -76.83 -62.49 32.11
CA ASP A 97 -75.39 -62.46 31.80
C ASP A 97 -75.16 -62.39 30.28
N LEU A 98 -75.96 -63.10 29.48
CA LEU A 98 -75.88 -63.05 28.01
C LEU A 98 -76.26 -61.67 27.45
N ALA A 99 -77.32 -61.03 27.97
CA ALA A 99 -77.69 -59.68 27.56
C ALA A 99 -76.60 -58.65 27.90
N ALA A 100 -75.89 -58.83 29.02
CA ALA A 100 -74.74 -58.00 29.37
C ALA A 100 -73.59 -58.17 28.37
N VAL A 101 -73.33 -59.39 27.90
CA VAL A 101 -72.30 -59.69 26.89
C VAL A 101 -72.67 -59.12 25.52
N GLU A 102 -73.91 -59.27 25.06
CA GLU A 102 -74.37 -58.74 23.76
C GLU A 102 -74.34 -57.21 23.69
N SER A 103 -74.43 -56.52 24.82
CA SER A 103 -74.30 -55.06 24.92
C SER A 103 -72.87 -54.54 25.06
N ASN A 104 -71.86 -55.43 25.06
CA ASN A 104 -70.47 -55.07 25.29
C ASN A 104 -69.81 -54.51 24.02
N SER A 105 -69.62 -53.18 23.99
CA SER A 105 -69.00 -52.45 22.89
C SER A 105 -67.56 -52.87 22.58
N VAL A 106 -66.85 -53.49 23.53
CA VAL A 106 -65.46 -53.98 23.34
C VAL A 106 -65.41 -55.16 22.37
N LEU A 107 -66.46 -56.00 22.32
CA LEU A 107 -66.55 -57.08 21.34
C LEU A 107 -66.78 -56.56 19.91
N GLY A 108 -67.26 -55.32 19.75
CA GLY A 108 -67.38 -54.65 18.45
C GLY A 108 -66.05 -54.19 17.84
N LEU A 109 -64.96 -54.26 18.60
CA LEU A 109 -63.60 -53.99 18.13
C LEU A 109 -62.92 -55.22 17.49
N ASP A 110 -63.60 -56.37 17.46
CA ASP A 110 -63.11 -57.58 16.79
C ASP A 110 -62.81 -57.29 15.30
N GLY A 111 -61.58 -57.61 14.87
CA GLY A 111 -61.04 -57.27 13.56
C GLY A 111 -60.37 -55.89 13.42
N TYR A 112 -60.58 -54.97 14.36
CA TYR A 112 -59.94 -53.64 14.36
C TYR A 112 -58.88 -53.47 15.45
N LEU A 113 -58.99 -54.20 16.56
CA LEU A 113 -57.99 -54.25 17.63
C LEU A 113 -57.45 -55.68 17.74
N SER A 114 -56.15 -55.85 17.55
CA SER A 114 -55.46 -57.12 17.74
C SER A 114 -54.39 -56.99 18.82
N LEU A 115 -54.23 -58.03 19.65
CA LEU A 115 -53.09 -58.14 20.55
C LEU A 115 -52.06 -59.04 19.86
N THR A 116 -50.99 -58.45 19.34
CA THR A 116 -49.93 -59.15 18.61
C THR A 116 -48.63 -59.09 19.40
N THR A 117 -47.79 -60.11 19.29
CA THR A 117 -46.45 -60.03 19.90
C THR A 117 -45.49 -59.39 18.90
N PHE A 118 -45.15 -58.12 19.11
CA PHE A 118 -44.17 -57.40 18.30
C PHE A 118 -42.85 -57.31 19.09
N ASN A 119 -41.75 -57.79 18.50
CA ASN A 119 -40.42 -57.85 19.14
C ASN A 119 -40.38 -58.53 20.53
N GLY A 120 -41.22 -59.54 20.76
CA GLY A 120 -41.24 -60.30 22.01
C GLY A 120 -42.12 -59.70 23.11
N TYR A 121 -42.88 -58.64 22.81
CA TYR A 121 -43.81 -58.00 23.74
C TYR A 121 -45.22 -57.96 23.17
N ASP A 122 -46.20 -58.28 24.02
CA ASP A 122 -47.61 -58.15 23.65
C ASP A 122 -47.95 -56.68 23.41
N THR A 123 -48.45 -56.40 22.21
CA THR A 123 -48.67 -55.08 21.64
C THR A 123 -50.11 -55.02 21.14
N ALA A 124 -50.87 -54.05 21.66
CA ALA A 124 -52.20 -53.76 21.13
C ALA A 124 -52.06 -52.94 19.84
N GLU A 125 -52.42 -53.55 18.71
CA GLU A 125 -52.38 -52.97 17.37
C GLU A 125 -53.79 -52.69 16.88
N PHE A 126 -54.09 -51.40 16.67
CA PHE A 126 -55.33 -50.93 16.05
C PHE A 126 -55.15 -50.82 14.53
N THR A 127 -55.82 -51.65 13.75
CA THR A 127 -55.72 -51.68 12.28
C THR A 127 -57.02 -51.24 11.63
N GLY A 128 -56.98 -50.27 10.73
CA GLY A 128 -58.15 -49.79 9.98
C GLY A 128 -59.15 -48.96 10.78
N VAL A 129 -58.82 -48.58 12.02
CA VAL A 129 -59.63 -47.71 12.90
C VAL A 129 -58.77 -46.61 13.51
N ASN A 130 -59.35 -45.43 13.74
CA ASN A 130 -58.70 -44.35 14.50
C ASN A 130 -58.96 -44.52 16.01
N VAL A 131 -57.95 -44.28 16.84
CA VAL A 131 -58.11 -44.25 18.31
C VAL A 131 -58.39 -42.82 18.74
N GLN A 132 -59.60 -42.58 19.25
CA GLN A 132 -60.00 -41.30 19.86
C GLN A 132 -60.15 -41.52 21.38
N ILE A 133 -59.50 -40.67 22.19
CA ILE A 133 -59.68 -40.65 23.65
C ILE A 133 -60.56 -39.44 23.98
N ASN A 134 -61.70 -39.70 24.62
CA ASN A 134 -62.67 -38.70 25.04
C ASN A 134 -62.68 -38.66 26.59
N ASP A 135 -62.70 -37.46 27.18
CA ASP A 135 -62.84 -37.23 28.62
C ASP A 135 -64.26 -37.56 29.15
N GLY A 136 -65.17 -37.91 28.26
CA GLY A 136 -66.57 -38.24 28.53
C GLY A 136 -67.53 -37.07 28.32
N SER A 137 -67.04 -35.86 28.07
CA SER A 137 -67.85 -34.65 27.83
C SER A 137 -67.95 -34.33 26.33
N GLY A 138 -66.99 -34.77 25.52
CA GLY A 138 -66.93 -34.50 24.08
C GLY A 138 -66.47 -33.10 23.72
N ASP A 139 -65.99 -32.31 24.69
CA ASP A 139 -65.48 -30.96 24.51
C ASP A 139 -64.04 -30.86 25.05
N THR A 140 -63.11 -30.33 24.24
CA THR A 140 -61.71 -30.12 24.64
C THR A 140 -61.54 -28.94 25.60
N ASP A 141 -62.50 -28.01 25.66
CA ASP A 141 -62.47 -26.79 26.49
C ASP A 141 -63.41 -26.88 27.73
N GLY A 142 -63.86 -28.10 28.08
CA GLY A 142 -64.73 -28.38 29.21
C GLY A 142 -64.04 -28.30 30.58
N VAL A 143 -64.80 -28.53 31.67
CA VAL A 143 -64.25 -28.57 33.03
C VAL A 143 -63.26 -29.73 33.15
N VAL A 144 -61.99 -29.43 33.45
CA VAL A 144 -60.94 -30.44 33.62
C VAL A 144 -61.33 -31.45 34.71
N ASN A 145 -61.28 -32.75 34.37
CA ASN A 145 -61.79 -33.84 35.21
C ASN A 145 -60.78 -35.00 35.40
N GLY A 146 -59.56 -34.85 34.87
CA GLY A 146 -58.49 -35.86 34.94
C GLY A 146 -58.58 -36.98 33.89
N LEU A 147 -59.62 -36.99 33.04
CA LEU A 147 -59.85 -37.99 31.99
C LEU A 147 -59.45 -37.43 30.61
N GLY A 148 -59.45 -38.25 29.56
CA GLY A 148 -59.07 -37.81 28.20
C GLY A 148 -57.57 -37.76 27.91
N ASN A 149 -56.71 -38.22 28.84
CA ASN A 149 -55.25 -38.20 28.71
C ASN A 149 -54.70 -39.49 28.05
N VAL A 150 -53.61 -39.38 27.28
CA VAL A 150 -52.81 -40.54 26.79
C VAL A 150 -51.54 -40.60 27.63
N ILE A 151 -51.37 -41.66 28.43
CA ILE A 151 -50.15 -41.90 29.21
C ILE A 151 -49.41 -43.08 28.57
N ILE A 152 -48.17 -42.87 28.13
CA ILE A 152 -47.32 -43.92 27.57
C ILE A 152 -46.16 -44.19 28.54
N GLY A 153 -46.22 -45.34 29.22
CA GLY A 153 -45.37 -45.66 30.37
C GLY A 153 -46.11 -45.52 31.70
N TYR A 154 -45.37 -45.43 32.82
CA TYR A 154 -45.94 -45.19 34.15
C TYR A 154 -45.52 -43.80 34.65
N ASN A 155 -46.47 -42.94 35.04
CA ASN A 155 -46.16 -41.71 35.79
C ASN A 155 -45.81 -42.06 37.25
N GLU A 156 -44.73 -42.82 37.45
CA GLU A 156 -44.32 -43.36 38.75
C GLU A 156 -44.03 -42.24 39.76
N PHE A 157 -44.64 -42.33 40.94
CA PHE A 157 -44.41 -41.41 42.04
C PHE A 157 -43.10 -41.76 42.75
N THR A 158 -42.16 -40.82 42.84
CA THR A 158 -40.97 -40.93 43.69
C THR A 158 -41.01 -39.89 44.79
N SER A 159 -40.90 -40.31 46.05
CA SER A 159 -40.93 -39.43 47.22
C SER A 159 -39.52 -38.97 47.64
N PRO A 160 -39.32 -37.70 48.05
CA PRO A 160 -40.33 -36.63 48.08
C PRO A 160 -40.52 -36.00 46.69
N GLY A 161 -41.77 -35.85 46.27
CA GLY A 161 -42.15 -35.09 45.07
C GLY A 161 -42.24 -33.58 45.35
N THR A 162 -42.42 -32.78 44.31
CA THR A 162 -42.59 -31.32 44.47
C THR A 162 -44.00 -31.02 44.98
N LEU A 163 -44.11 -30.37 46.15
CA LEU A 163 -45.37 -29.92 46.75
C LEU A 163 -45.94 -28.72 45.99
N PHE A 164 -47.22 -28.76 45.59
CA PHE A 164 -47.86 -27.65 44.88
C PHE A 164 -49.39 -27.61 45.06
N CYS A 165 -50.02 -26.51 44.63
CA CYS A 165 -51.47 -26.32 44.76
C CYS A 165 -52.28 -26.98 43.65
N SER A 166 -53.42 -27.58 44.00
CA SER A 166 -54.40 -28.07 43.02
C SER A 166 -55.14 -26.98 42.23
N LEU A 167 -54.91 -25.71 42.54
CA LEU A 167 -55.43 -24.54 41.83
C LEU A 167 -54.23 -23.77 41.25
N PRO A 168 -54.17 -23.59 39.91
CA PRO A 168 -52.96 -23.12 39.23
C PRO A 168 -52.55 -21.68 39.57
N GLN A 169 -53.48 -20.86 40.06
CA GLN A 169 -53.23 -19.45 40.39
C GLN A 169 -52.49 -19.20 41.72
N TYR A 170 -52.17 -20.23 42.52
CA TYR A 170 -51.56 -20.06 43.84
C TYR A 170 -50.24 -20.83 44.00
N SER A 171 -49.18 -20.12 44.39
CA SER A 171 -47.81 -20.63 44.51
C SER A 171 -47.34 -20.87 45.95
N ASN A 172 -48.22 -20.72 46.95
CA ASN A 172 -47.92 -21.03 48.34
C ASN A 172 -49.06 -21.78 49.03
N GLU A 173 -48.70 -22.56 50.04
CA GLU A 173 -49.61 -23.46 50.78
C GLU A 173 -50.77 -22.72 51.44
N THR A 174 -50.51 -21.53 51.99
CA THR A 174 -51.51 -20.76 52.73
C THR A 174 -52.63 -20.28 51.80
N ASP A 175 -52.27 -19.67 50.67
CA ASP A 175 -53.24 -19.13 49.71
C ASP A 175 -53.97 -20.25 48.96
N CYS A 176 -53.26 -21.35 48.67
CA CYS A 176 -53.86 -22.54 48.09
C CYS A 176 -55.00 -23.10 48.96
N ASN A 177 -54.71 -23.34 50.24
CA ASN A 177 -55.65 -23.94 51.18
C ASN A 177 -56.83 -22.98 51.47
N ASN A 178 -56.57 -21.66 51.56
CA ASN A 178 -57.62 -20.66 51.80
C ASN A 178 -58.61 -20.52 50.64
N SER A 179 -58.16 -20.77 49.41
CA SER A 179 -58.99 -20.72 48.21
C SER A 179 -59.66 -22.05 47.84
N GLY A 180 -59.65 -23.02 48.76
CA GLY A 180 -60.26 -24.34 48.56
C GLY A 180 -59.43 -25.29 47.69
N GLY A 181 -58.18 -24.92 47.36
CA GLY A 181 -57.21 -25.82 46.75
C GLY A 181 -56.58 -26.75 47.78
N THR A 182 -55.92 -27.79 47.29
CA THR A 182 -55.17 -28.75 48.10
C THR A 182 -53.69 -28.65 47.77
N TRP A 183 -52.87 -28.39 48.78
CA TRP A 183 -51.41 -28.37 48.67
C TRP A 183 -50.88 -29.80 48.82
N GLN A 184 -50.49 -30.43 47.72
CA GLN A 184 -50.10 -31.84 47.69
C GLN A 184 -49.04 -32.11 46.61
N GLU A 185 -48.30 -33.20 46.76
CA GLU A 185 -47.40 -33.68 45.71
C GLU A 185 -48.21 -34.33 44.56
N ASN A 186 -47.75 -34.20 43.32
CA ASN A 186 -48.25 -34.93 42.13
C ASN A 186 -49.75 -34.73 41.78
N VAL A 187 -50.28 -33.50 41.71
CA VAL A 187 -51.64 -33.27 41.20
C VAL A 187 -51.74 -33.44 39.67
N THR A 188 -52.70 -34.26 39.24
CA THR A 188 -52.90 -34.70 37.84
C THR A 188 -54.35 -34.49 37.38
N ASN A 189 -54.99 -33.38 37.79
CA ASN A 189 -56.39 -33.10 37.48
C ASN A 189 -56.60 -32.49 36.07
N GLY A 190 -55.53 -32.23 35.31
CA GLY A 190 -55.58 -31.82 33.91
C GLY A 190 -56.12 -32.90 32.96
N SER A 191 -56.63 -32.49 31.80
CA SER A 191 -57.33 -33.35 30.81
C SER A 191 -56.70 -33.19 29.41
N HIS A 192 -56.81 -34.15 28.49
CA HIS A 192 -56.27 -34.04 27.11
C HIS A 192 -54.74 -33.80 26.97
N ASN A 193 -53.92 -34.33 27.89
CA ASN A 193 -52.45 -34.24 27.83
C ASN A 193 -51.80 -35.54 27.31
N LEU A 194 -50.62 -35.41 26.70
CA LEU A 194 -49.72 -36.53 26.39
C LEU A 194 -48.54 -36.52 27.36
N ILE A 195 -48.50 -37.51 28.25
CA ILE A 195 -47.51 -37.61 29.33
C ILE A 195 -46.55 -38.77 29.08
N LEU A 196 -45.25 -38.48 29.09
CA LEU A 196 -44.15 -39.39 28.76
C LEU A 196 -43.03 -39.31 29.83
N GLY A 197 -43.08 -40.13 30.87
CA GLY A 197 -42.08 -40.10 31.95
C GLY A 197 -42.68 -40.24 33.34
N ARG A 198 -41.95 -39.79 34.37
CA ARG A 198 -42.29 -40.03 35.79
C ARG A 198 -42.33 -38.75 36.64
N ALA A 199 -43.18 -38.74 37.67
CA ALA A 199 -43.39 -37.64 38.61
C ALA A 199 -43.82 -36.30 37.99
N HIS A 200 -44.63 -36.33 36.92
CA HIS A 200 -45.18 -35.10 36.32
C HIS A 200 -46.42 -34.59 37.05
N SER A 201 -46.56 -33.26 37.10
CA SER A 201 -47.68 -32.54 37.69
C SER A 201 -48.32 -31.63 36.65
N PHE A 202 -49.63 -31.70 36.48
CA PHE A 202 -50.35 -30.97 35.46
C PHE A 202 -51.80 -30.69 35.86
N THR A 203 -52.21 -29.43 35.72
CA THR A 203 -53.55 -28.95 36.10
C THR A 203 -54.37 -28.45 34.90
N SER A 204 -53.77 -28.38 33.72
CA SER A 204 -54.35 -27.81 32.50
C SER A 204 -54.67 -28.84 31.41
N PHE A 205 -55.12 -28.37 30.24
CA PHE A 205 -55.38 -29.21 29.07
C PHE A 205 -54.49 -28.88 27.86
N SER A 206 -54.43 -29.81 26.90
CA SER A 206 -53.67 -29.70 25.65
C SER A 206 -52.15 -29.53 25.80
N SER A 207 -51.53 -30.16 26.81
CA SER A 207 -50.09 -30.11 27.04
C SER A 207 -49.35 -31.37 26.57
N LEU A 208 -48.11 -31.20 26.10
CA LEU A 208 -47.15 -32.29 25.85
C LEU A 208 -46.05 -32.24 26.91
N ILE A 209 -46.00 -33.22 27.81
CA ILE A 209 -45.05 -33.21 28.95
C ILE A 209 -44.22 -34.50 28.93
N SER A 210 -42.91 -34.35 28.87
CA SER A 210 -41.94 -35.45 28.84
C SER A 210 -40.81 -35.22 29.86
N GLY A 211 -40.25 -36.28 30.43
CA GLY A 211 -39.07 -36.23 31.31
C GLY A 211 -39.31 -36.59 32.79
N HIS A 212 -38.82 -35.77 33.71
CA HIS A 212 -38.94 -36.01 35.17
C HIS A 212 -39.32 -34.75 35.95
N SER A 213 -40.35 -34.79 36.80
CA SER A 213 -40.68 -33.68 37.72
C SER A 213 -40.94 -32.33 37.04
N ASN A 214 -41.52 -32.35 35.84
CA ASN A 214 -41.96 -31.14 35.15
C ASN A 214 -43.38 -30.74 35.58
N VAL A 215 -43.63 -29.42 35.65
CA VAL A 215 -44.88 -28.82 36.10
C VAL A 215 -45.48 -27.94 34.99
N SER A 216 -46.72 -28.22 34.60
CA SER A 216 -47.51 -27.37 33.69
C SER A 216 -48.75 -26.84 34.40
N ASN A 217 -48.85 -25.52 34.55
CA ASN A 217 -49.95 -24.85 35.26
C ASN A 217 -50.93 -24.12 34.35
N ASN A 218 -50.66 -24.03 33.05
CA ASN A 218 -51.51 -23.31 32.09
C ASN A 218 -51.66 -24.05 30.77
N GLU A 219 -52.57 -23.58 29.91
CA GLU A 219 -53.03 -24.30 28.72
C GLU A 219 -52.01 -24.24 27.56
N ASN A 220 -52.05 -25.25 26.68
CA ASN A 220 -51.28 -25.33 25.43
C ASN A 220 -49.75 -25.33 25.61
N THR A 221 -49.22 -25.89 26.69
CA THR A 221 -47.78 -25.89 26.95
C THR A 221 -47.09 -27.10 26.30
N THR A 222 -45.81 -26.96 25.98
CA THR A 222 -44.95 -28.05 25.51
C THR A 222 -43.71 -28.11 26.38
N LEU A 223 -43.55 -29.16 27.18
CA LEU A 223 -42.41 -29.35 28.09
C LEU A 223 -41.69 -30.67 27.76
N LEU A 224 -40.64 -30.59 26.95
CA LEU A 224 -39.76 -31.70 26.55
C LEU A 224 -38.42 -31.67 27.31
N SER A 225 -38.47 -31.36 28.60
CA SER A 225 -37.28 -31.17 29.46
C SER A 225 -36.83 -32.47 30.12
N SER A 226 -35.52 -32.65 30.31
CA SER A 226 -34.96 -33.77 31.09
C SER A 226 -35.38 -33.74 32.57
N GLY A 227 -35.77 -32.58 33.11
CA GLY A 227 -36.56 -32.51 34.35
C GLY A 227 -36.62 -31.16 35.08
N TYR A 228 -37.42 -31.11 36.16
CA TYR A 228 -37.58 -29.97 37.10
C TYR A 228 -38.02 -28.64 36.47
N SER A 229 -38.63 -28.65 35.29
CA SER A 229 -39.01 -27.43 34.59
C SER A 229 -40.48 -27.07 34.82
N THR A 230 -40.76 -25.78 35.00
CA THR A 230 -42.08 -25.24 35.31
C THR A 230 -42.54 -24.29 34.20
N SER A 231 -43.77 -24.45 33.73
CA SER A 231 -44.45 -23.48 32.86
C SER A 231 -45.74 -23.00 33.51
N ASN A 232 -45.74 -21.76 33.96
CA ASN A 232 -46.87 -21.02 34.50
C ASN A 232 -47.53 -20.09 33.45
N GLY A 233 -46.94 -19.88 32.27
CA GLY A 233 -47.56 -19.10 31.19
C GLY A 233 -48.42 -19.93 30.24
N ILE A 234 -49.40 -19.30 29.59
CA ILE A 234 -50.17 -19.86 28.47
C ILE A 234 -49.25 -20.01 27.25
N ARG A 235 -49.30 -21.16 26.57
CA ARG A 235 -48.45 -21.48 25.39
C ARG A 235 -46.94 -21.43 25.66
N GLY A 236 -46.52 -21.71 26.89
CA GLY A 236 -45.11 -21.85 27.24
C GLY A 236 -44.47 -23.06 26.54
N ILE A 237 -43.31 -22.85 25.92
CA ILE A 237 -42.57 -23.89 25.19
C ILE A 237 -41.20 -24.10 25.82
N ILE A 238 -40.95 -25.30 26.35
CA ILE A 238 -39.66 -25.78 26.83
C ILE A 238 -39.28 -27.02 25.99
N LEU A 239 -38.25 -26.93 25.15
CA LEU A 239 -37.91 -28.02 24.21
C LEU A 239 -36.79 -28.96 24.67
N GLY A 240 -36.12 -28.64 25.78
CA GLY A 240 -35.01 -29.44 26.30
C GLY A 240 -34.44 -28.86 27.59
N GLY A 241 -33.37 -29.46 28.12
CA GLY A 241 -32.66 -28.95 29.30
C GLY A 241 -33.23 -29.40 30.64
N SER A 242 -32.97 -28.65 31.72
CA SER A 242 -33.48 -28.94 33.07
C SER A 242 -33.64 -27.68 33.92
N SER A 243 -34.56 -27.69 34.89
CA SER A 243 -34.76 -26.58 35.86
C SER A 243 -35.14 -25.23 35.22
N HIS A 244 -35.91 -25.24 34.13
CA HIS A 244 -36.37 -24.01 33.49
C HIS A 244 -37.65 -23.47 34.13
N SER A 245 -37.87 -22.15 34.10
CA SER A 245 -39.11 -21.51 34.55
C SER A 245 -39.65 -20.57 33.48
N ILE A 246 -40.90 -20.76 33.06
CA ILE A 246 -41.65 -19.80 32.25
C ILE A 246 -42.79 -19.27 33.12
N ASN A 247 -42.80 -17.98 33.45
CA ASN A 247 -43.79 -17.36 34.33
C ASN A 247 -44.82 -16.48 33.61
N ALA A 248 -44.62 -16.20 32.32
CA ALA A 248 -45.50 -15.35 31.52
C ALA A 248 -45.83 -15.98 30.15
N ASP A 249 -46.87 -15.45 29.50
CA ASP A 249 -47.47 -16.04 28.31
C ASP A 249 -46.57 -15.95 27.07
N TYR A 250 -46.75 -16.89 26.13
CA TYR A 250 -46.09 -16.91 24.80
C TYR A 250 -44.56 -16.99 24.83
N SER A 251 -43.98 -17.43 25.94
CA SER A 251 -42.53 -17.46 26.12
C SER A 251 -41.94 -18.82 25.79
N SER A 252 -40.65 -18.84 25.44
CA SER A 252 -39.96 -20.04 24.98
C SER A 252 -38.57 -20.22 25.57
N ILE A 253 -38.23 -21.45 25.93
CA ILE A 253 -36.91 -21.90 26.36
C ILE A 253 -36.51 -23.13 25.53
N MET A 254 -35.55 -23.00 24.62
CA MET A 254 -35.20 -24.13 23.74
C MET A 254 -34.30 -25.18 24.42
N GLY A 255 -33.53 -24.82 25.46
CA GLY A 255 -32.75 -25.78 26.25
C GLY A 255 -31.85 -25.13 27.31
N GLY A 256 -30.84 -25.88 27.77
CA GLY A 256 -29.87 -25.43 28.77
C GLY A 256 -30.19 -25.90 30.19
N ALA A 257 -29.83 -25.10 31.20
CA ALA A 257 -30.21 -25.34 32.58
C ALA A 257 -30.55 -24.02 33.31
N ASP A 258 -31.52 -24.04 34.22
CA ASP A 258 -31.78 -22.91 35.14
C ASP A 258 -32.06 -21.57 34.42
N ASN A 259 -32.89 -21.61 33.38
CA ASN A 259 -33.25 -20.42 32.60
C ASN A 259 -34.67 -19.96 32.97
N HIS A 260 -34.86 -18.65 33.08
CA HIS A 260 -36.07 -18.00 33.58
C HIS A 260 -36.63 -17.01 32.54
N ALA A 261 -37.84 -17.27 32.07
CA ALA A 261 -38.64 -16.37 31.24
C ALA A 261 -39.76 -15.78 32.11
N GLU A 262 -39.61 -14.53 32.51
CA GLU A 262 -40.44 -13.87 33.53
C GLU A 262 -41.51 -12.95 32.94
N GLU A 263 -41.39 -12.56 31.65
CA GLU A 263 -42.32 -11.64 30.97
C GLU A 263 -42.83 -12.17 29.62
N GLU A 264 -43.91 -11.56 29.10
CA GLU A 264 -44.56 -12.01 27.86
C GLU A 264 -43.62 -11.93 26.64
N LEU A 265 -43.79 -12.88 25.71
CA LEU A 265 -43.04 -12.98 24.45
C LEU A 265 -41.51 -13.12 24.63
N THR A 266 -41.05 -13.60 25.79
CA THR A 266 -39.62 -13.80 26.00
C THR A 266 -39.09 -15.05 25.29
N SER A 267 -37.85 -14.99 24.81
CA SER A 267 -37.22 -16.12 24.12
C SER A 267 -35.81 -16.37 24.63
N LEU A 268 -35.60 -17.55 25.22
CA LEU A 268 -34.30 -18.04 25.63
C LEU A 268 -33.93 -19.27 24.81
N VAL A 269 -32.78 -19.24 24.12
CA VAL A 269 -32.40 -20.37 23.25
C VAL A 269 -31.59 -21.44 24.01
N GLY A 270 -30.79 -21.06 25.00
CA GLY A 270 -29.97 -22.03 25.74
C GLY A 270 -29.11 -21.38 26.83
N GLY A 271 -28.17 -22.14 27.39
CA GLY A 271 -27.22 -21.65 28.40
C GLY A 271 -27.61 -21.98 29.83
N LEU A 272 -26.91 -21.38 30.79
CA LEU A 272 -27.08 -21.59 32.23
C LEU A 272 -27.51 -20.30 32.93
N GLY A 273 -28.54 -20.33 33.77
CA GLY A 273 -28.81 -19.23 34.70
C GLY A 273 -29.33 -17.94 34.08
N ASN A 274 -29.85 -17.95 32.85
CA ASN A 274 -30.25 -16.72 32.15
C ASN A 274 -31.67 -16.28 32.54
N ILE A 275 -31.90 -14.98 32.66
CA ILE A 275 -33.18 -14.40 33.11
C ILE A 275 -33.68 -13.37 32.09
N ALA A 276 -34.80 -13.63 31.43
CA ALA A 276 -35.46 -12.67 30.55
C ALA A 276 -36.75 -12.14 31.19
N SER A 277 -36.73 -10.88 31.59
CA SER A 277 -37.78 -10.20 32.36
C SER A 277 -38.32 -8.94 31.71
N GLY A 278 -37.97 -8.66 30.45
CA GLY A 278 -38.55 -7.58 29.65
C GLY A 278 -39.53 -8.12 28.59
N TYR A 279 -40.59 -7.37 28.30
CA TYR A 279 -41.54 -7.71 27.23
C TYR A 279 -40.84 -7.89 25.88
N GLY A 280 -41.00 -9.05 25.24
CA GLY A 280 -40.35 -9.35 23.96
C GLY A 280 -38.82 -9.44 24.02
N SER A 281 -38.24 -9.55 25.21
CA SER A 281 -36.79 -9.65 25.38
C SER A 281 -36.25 -11.04 25.03
N SER A 282 -34.99 -11.12 24.62
CA SER A 282 -34.41 -12.39 24.19
C SER A 282 -32.97 -12.61 24.64
N ILE A 283 -32.67 -13.86 25.01
CA ILE A 283 -31.33 -14.30 25.37
C ILE A 283 -30.96 -15.52 24.53
N THR A 284 -29.97 -15.38 23.65
CA THR A 284 -29.63 -16.48 22.72
C THR A 284 -28.75 -17.55 23.37
N GLY A 285 -28.10 -17.27 24.50
CA GLY A 285 -27.27 -18.25 25.20
C GLY A 285 -26.40 -17.65 26.29
N GLY A 286 -25.41 -18.41 26.74
CA GLY A 286 -24.42 -17.95 27.72
C GLY A 286 -24.74 -18.31 29.17
N ASN A 287 -24.05 -17.65 30.10
CA ASN A 287 -24.09 -17.98 31.52
C ASN A 287 -24.46 -16.76 32.38
N TYR A 288 -25.58 -16.81 33.11
CA TYR A 288 -26.05 -15.75 34.00
C TYR A 288 -26.29 -14.39 33.32
N ASN A 289 -26.86 -14.38 32.11
CA ASN A 289 -27.25 -13.12 31.44
C ASN A 289 -28.67 -12.67 31.83
N SER A 290 -28.93 -11.37 31.80
CA SER A 290 -30.24 -10.79 32.15
C SER A 290 -30.73 -9.77 31.12
N THR A 291 -32.02 -9.81 30.79
CA THR A 291 -32.73 -8.77 30.02
C THR A 291 -33.93 -8.28 30.82
N ASN A 292 -34.12 -6.96 30.94
CA ASN A 292 -35.10 -6.42 31.92
C ASN A 292 -36.15 -5.46 31.32
N ASP A 293 -36.02 -5.03 30.07
CA ASP A 293 -36.92 -4.02 29.49
C ASP A 293 -37.35 -4.36 28.05
N TYR A 294 -38.29 -3.60 27.48
CA TYR A 294 -38.94 -3.82 26.19
C TYR A 294 -37.92 -4.12 25.08
N TYR A 295 -38.05 -5.29 24.42
CA TYR A 295 -37.21 -5.72 23.30
C TYR A 295 -35.70 -5.67 23.57
N SER A 296 -35.28 -5.80 24.83
CA SER A 296 -33.87 -5.90 25.18
C SER A 296 -33.28 -7.27 24.77
N VAL A 297 -32.02 -7.29 24.31
CA VAL A 297 -31.40 -8.49 23.74
C VAL A 297 -30.03 -8.75 24.35
N VAL A 298 -29.76 -9.99 24.78
CA VAL A 298 -28.40 -10.47 25.05
C VAL A 298 -28.10 -11.68 24.17
N SER A 299 -27.15 -11.54 23.24
CA SER A 299 -26.85 -12.63 22.31
C SER A 299 -26.02 -13.76 22.93
N GLY A 300 -25.31 -13.52 24.03
CA GLY A 300 -24.50 -14.54 24.71
C GLY A 300 -23.54 -13.98 25.75
N GLY A 301 -22.53 -14.76 26.11
CA GLY A 301 -21.49 -14.35 27.08
C GLY A 301 -21.83 -14.68 28.53
N GLN A 302 -21.17 -14.02 29.48
CA GLN A 302 -21.31 -14.29 30.92
C GLN A 302 -21.60 -13.02 31.73
N TYR A 303 -22.63 -13.04 32.59
CA TYR A 303 -23.01 -11.89 33.43
C TYR A 303 -23.33 -10.60 32.67
N ASN A 304 -23.88 -10.70 31.45
CA ASN A 304 -24.27 -9.52 30.67
C ASN A 304 -25.71 -9.09 30.99
N GLN A 305 -25.96 -7.79 30.97
CA GLN A 305 -27.23 -7.17 31.35
C GLN A 305 -27.70 -6.20 30.26
N ALA A 306 -28.91 -6.36 29.74
CA ALA A 306 -29.55 -5.38 28.86
C ALA A 306 -30.84 -4.87 29.54
N THR A 307 -30.77 -3.68 30.11
CA THR A 307 -31.78 -3.16 31.05
C THR A 307 -32.50 -1.90 30.57
N GLY A 308 -32.10 -1.32 29.43
CA GLY A 308 -32.86 -0.24 28.77
C GLY A 308 -33.80 -0.76 27.67
N SER A 309 -34.82 0.03 27.31
CA SER A 309 -35.74 -0.33 26.22
C SER A 309 -35.01 -0.37 24.87
N TYR A 310 -35.17 -1.42 24.08
CA TYR A 310 -34.43 -1.70 22.83
C TYR A 310 -32.90 -1.77 23.00
N SER A 311 -32.42 -2.05 24.21
CA SER A 311 -30.98 -2.20 24.47
C SER A 311 -30.44 -3.55 24.00
N SER A 312 -29.15 -3.61 23.66
CA SER A 312 -28.53 -4.86 23.20
C SER A 312 -27.13 -5.09 23.77
N VAL A 313 -26.82 -6.34 24.12
CA VAL A 313 -25.46 -6.79 24.41
C VAL A 313 -25.14 -7.99 23.53
N SER A 314 -24.18 -7.86 22.62
CA SER A 314 -23.84 -8.93 21.68
C SER A 314 -23.03 -10.08 22.32
N GLY A 315 -22.40 -9.87 23.48
CA GLY A 315 -21.61 -10.90 24.17
C GLY A 315 -20.63 -10.35 25.19
N GLY A 316 -19.59 -11.12 25.54
CA GLY A 316 -18.54 -10.72 26.48
C GLY A 316 -18.82 -11.10 27.94
N GLN A 317 -18.16 -10.45 28.89
CA GLN A 317 -18.27 -10.72 30.32
C GLN A 317 -18.62 -9.44 31.12
N ASN A 318 -19.62 -9.48 32.01
CA ASN A 318 -19.97 -8.34 32.89
C ASN A 318 -20.33 -7.03 32.14
N ASN A 319 -20.92 -7.09 30.95
CA ASN A 319 -21.33 -5.90 30.22
C ASN A 319 -22.77 -5.48 30.56
N GLU A 320 -23.05 -4.18 30.54
CA GLU A 320 -24.36 -3.60 30.85
C GLU A 320 -24.76 -2.59 29.77
N ALA A 321 -25.94 -2.76 29.18
CA ALA A 321 -26.59 -1.76 28.32
C ALA A 321 -27.88 -1.26 29.01
N SER A 322 -27.78 -0.16 29.77
CA SER A 322 -28.87 0.36 30.60
C SER A 322 -29.60 1.59 30.04
N GLY A 323 -29.06 2.25 29.01
CA GLY A 323 -29.79 3.31 28.29
C GLY A 323 -30.79 2.77 27.26
N ASP A 324 -31.87 3.51 26.97
CA ASP A 324 -32.80 3.14 25.90
C ASP A 324 -32.06 3.17 24.55
N HIS A 325 -32.19 2.12 23.74
CA HIS A 325 -31.47 1.95 22.47
C HIS A 325 -29.94 1.89 22.64
N ALA A 326 -29.44 1.65 23.86
CA ALA A 326 -28.02 1.48 24.10
C ALA A 326 -27.53 0.11 23.60
N SER A 327 -26.28 0.04 23.14
CA SER A 327 -25.71 -1.20 22.62
C SER A 327 -24.29 -1.42 23.12
N VAL A 328 -23.98 -2.65 23.55
CA VAL A 328 -22.63 -3.11 23.86
C VAL A 328 -22.27 -4.26 22.92
N SER A 329 -21.26 -4.07 22.07
CA SER A 329 -20.89 -5.08 21.05
C SER A 329 -20.09 -6.26 21.59
N GLY A 330 -19.71 -6.26 22.88
CA GLY A 330 -18.86 -7.26 23.51
C GLY A 330 -17.67 -6.63 24.24
N GLY A 331 -16.99 -7.38 25.11
CA GLY A 331 -15.90 -6.86 25.96
C GLY A 331 -15.99 -7.38 27.40
N ASN A 332 -15.25 -6.78 28.33
CA ASN A 332 -15.34 -7.06 29.76
C ASN A 332 -15.66 -5.77 30.55
N GLN A 333 -16.68 -5.77 31.41
CA GLN A 333 -17.02 -4.64 32.30
C GLN A 333 -17.41 -3.31 31.60
N LEU A 334 -18.08 -3.36 30.45
CA LEU A 334 -18.55 -2.15 29.77
C LEU A 334 -19.98 -1.76 30.15
N VAL A 335 -20.21 -0.48 30.44
CA VAL A 335 -21.54 0.05 30.83
C VAL A 335 -22.01 1.17 29.90
N ALA A 336 -22.99 0.88 29.03
CA ALA A 336 -23.67 1.86 28.17
C ALA A 336 -24.98 2.33 28.83
N SER A 337 -24.89 3.36 29.68
CA SER A 337 -25.99 3.86 30.51
C SER A 337 -26.75 5.07 29.94
N VAL A 338 -26.33 5.62 28.81
CA VAL A 338 -26.99 6.76 28.14
C VAL A 338 -27.86 6.27 26.99
N ASN A 339 -29.04 6.88 26.77
CA ASN A 339 -29.92 6.53 25.66
C ASN A 339 -29.18 6.69 24.31
N HIS A 340 -29.32 5.71 23.42
CA HIS A 340 -28.64 5.59 22.12
C HIS A 340 -27.10 5.46 22.21
N GLN A 341 -26.56 5.17 23.39
CA GLN A 341 -25.12 5.02 23.57
C GLN A 341 -24.65 3.66 23.07
N TRP A 342 -23.59 3.67 22.27
CA TRP A 342 -22.89 2.46 21.85
C TRP A 342 -21.52 2.36 22.54
N ARG A 343 -21.16 1.16 23.04
CA ARG A 343 -19.82 0.82 23.52
C ARG A 343 -19.31 -0.45 22.86
N ALA A 344 -18.13 -0.40 22.26
CA ALA A 344 -17.38 -1.57 21.85
C ALA A 344 -16.30 -1.88 22.91
N GLY A 345 -15.94 -3.17 23.05
CA GLY A 345 -14.75 -3.67 23.78
C GLY A 345 -13.44 -3.01 23.35
N ASP A 346 -12.30 -3.57 23.77
CA ASP A 346 -10.94 -3.08 23.43
C ASP A 346 -10.55 -3.20 21.94
N LEU A 347 -11.41 -2.70 21.06
CA LEU A 347 -11.16 -2.25 19.69
C LEU A 347 -11.18 -0.71 19.63
N ALA A 348 -11.04 -0.04 20.79
CA ALA A 348 -10.84 1.41 20.83
C ALA A 348 -9.36 1.79 20.59
N VAL A 349 -8.41 0.87 20.81
CA VAL A 349 -6.98 1.17 20.60
C VAL A 349 -6.62 1.12 19.11
N ASP A 350 -7.12 0.16 18.33
CA ASP A 350 -6.78 0.12 16.90
C ASP A 350 -7.52 1.18 16.08
N ILE A 351 -8.77 1.51 16.40
CA ILE A 351 -9.48 2.60 15.71
C ILE A 351 -8.95 3.96 16.16
N GLN A 352 -8.63 4.17 17.45
CA GLN A 352 -8.01 5.43 17.88
C GLN A 352 -6.57 5.54 17.40
N ASN A 353 -5.78 4.46 17.36
CA ASN A 353 -4.45 4.47 16.73
C ASN A 353 -4.55 4.68 15.22
N VAL A 354 -5.56 4.15 14.53
CA VAL A 354 -5.79 4.42 13.10
C VAL A 354 -6.30 5.84 12.90
N VAL A 355 -7.15 6.38 13.78
CA VAL A 355 -7.63 7.78 13.70
C VAL A 355 -6.52 8.76 14.08
N ASP A 356 -5.68 8.45 15.05
CA ASP A 356 -4.51 9.25 15.47
C ASP A 356 -3.38 9.11 14.45
N SER A 357 -3.15 7.91 13.89
CA SER A 357 -2.20 7.68 12.81
C SER A 357 -2.68 8.37 11.54
N ASN A 358 -3.96 8.28 11.18
CA ASN A 358 -4.54 9.00 10.04
C ASN A 358 -4.59 10.51 10.32
N SER A 359 -4.78 10.96 11.57
CA SER A 359 -4.71 12.39 11.93
C SER A 359 -3.28 12.91 11.91
N GLN A 360 -2.31 12.10 12.34
CA GLN A 360 -0.89 12.41 12.24
C GLN A 360 -0.40 12.38 10.79
N GLN A 361 -0.86 11.42 9.98
CA GLN A 361 -0.64 11.38 8.55
C GLN A 361 -1.31 12.56 7.88
N PHE A 362 -2.54 12.92 8.24
CA PHE A 362 -3.22 14.10 7.70
C PHE A 362 -2.52 15.41 8.09
N ASN A 363 -2.00 15.51 9.32
CA ASN A 363 -1.20 16.64 9.77
C ASN A 363 0.18 16.69 9.08
N SER A 364 0.83 15.54 8.90
CA SER A 364 2.10 15.42 8.16
C SER A 364 1.92 15.71 6.67
N ILE A 365 0.79 15.28 6.08
CA ILE A 365 0.37 15.62 4.72
C ILE A 365 0.07 17.10 4.64
N ASN A 366 -0.66 17.71 5.57
CA ASN A 366 -0.89 19.16 5.59
C ASN A 366 0.42 19.94 5.76
N GLN A 367 1.36 19.43 6.55
CA GLN A 367 2.68 20.03 6.69
C GLN A 367 3.50 19.88 5.41
N SER A 368 3.43 18.73 4.74
CA SER A 368 4.02 18.49 3.43
C SER A 368 3.36 19.33 2.34
N ILE A 369 2.05 19.56 2.41
CA ILE A 369 1.30 20.47 1.53
C ILE A 369 1.72 21.91 1.80
N ASN A 370 1.96 22.31 3.06
CA ASN A 370 2.47 23.64 3.39
C ASN A 370 3.90 23.83 2.91
N VAL A 371 4.76 22.82 3.07
CA VAL A 371 6.12 22.80 2.52
C VAL A 371 6.05 22.86 1.00
N LEU A 372 5.24 22.03 0.35
CA LEU A 372 5.04 22.05 -1.09
C LEU A 372 4.43 23.36 -1.58
N THR A 373 3.54 23.98 -0.81
CA THR A 373 2.98 25.31 -1.10
C THR A 373 4.06 26.37 -0.99
N ASN A 374 4.94 26.28 -0.01
CA ASN A 374 6.10 27.16 0.12
C ASN A 374 7.12 26.92 -1.00
N ASP A 375 7.38 25.67 -1.38
CA ASP A 375 8.26 25.31 -2.49
C ASP A 375 7.68 25.76 -3.81
N VAL A 376 6.36 25.64 -4.01
CA VAL A 376 5.63 26.19 -5.17
C VAL A 376 5.71 27.70 -5.17
N ASN A 377 5.51 28.37 -4.03
CA ASN A 377 5.64 29.82 -3.94
C ASN A 377 7.09 30.29 -4.20
N SER A 378 8.08 29.60 -3.67
CA SER A 378 9.51 29.86 -3.91
C SER A 378 9.88 29.58 -5.36
N THR A 379 9.35 28.50 -5.95
CA THR A 379 9.53 28.17 -7.36
C THR A 379 8.86 29.23 -8.24
N ASN A 380 7.67 29.69 -7.88
CA ASN A 380 6.96 30.74 -8.62
C ASN A 380 7.68 32.10 -8.50
N ALA A 381 8.29 32.39 -7.35
CA ALA A 381 9.17 33.54 -7.17
C ALA A 381 10.46 33.41 -8.01
N ALA A 382 11.07 32.22 -8.06
CA ALA A 382 12.22 31.94 -8.91
C ALA A 382 11.88 32.02 -10.40
N VAL A 383 10.71 31.53 -10.82
CA VAL A 383 10.19 31.68 -12.19
C VAL A 383 9.95 33.15 -12.51
N THR A 384 9.42 33.93 -11.58
CA THR A 384 9.26 35.38 -11.75
C THR A 384 10.61 36.08 -11.89
N SER A 385 11.61 35.70 -11.07
CA SER A 385 12.99 36.20 -11.17
C SER A 385 13.60 35.84 -12.52
N ASN A 386 13.57 34.56 -12.91
CA ASN A 386 14.07 34.09 -14.19
C ASN A 386 13.35 34.76 -15.37
N THR A 387 12.05 35.04 -15.24
CA THR A 387 11.30 35.80 -16.25
C THR A 387 11.81 37.24 -16.36
N ASN A 388 12.12 37.89 -15.24
CA ASN A 388 12.75 39.21 -15.23
C ASN A 388 14.18 39.17 -15.81
N ASP A 389 14.96 38.14 -15.49
CA ASP A 389 16.29 37.93 -16.04
C ASP A 389 16.22 37.68 -17.55
N ILE A 390 15.27 36.86 -18.03
CA ILE A 390 15.01 36.64 -19.47
C ILE A 390 14.57 37.94 -20.15
N ASN A 391 13.68 38.73 -19.54
CA ASN A 391 13.28 40.03 -20.09
C ASN A 391 14.47 41.00 -20.14
N SER A 392 15.39 40.94 -19.17
CA SER A 392 16.62 41.72 -19.18
C SER A 392 17.58 41.26 -20.29
N LEU A 393 17.66 39.95 -20.55
CA LEU A 393 18.47 39.35 -21.62
C LEU A 393 17.87 39.63 -23.00
N GLN A 394 16.54 39.53 -23.18
CA GLN A 394 15.88 39.84 -24.45
C GLN A 394 16.03 41.32 -24.84
N ASN A 395 16.15 42.21 -23.85
CA ASN A 395 16.47 43.62 -24.08
C ASN A 395 17.97 43.92 -24.00
N ASN A 396 18.83 42.91 -23.93
CA ASN A 396 20.27 43.08 -23.87
C ASN A 396 20.82 43.35 -25.28
N SER A 397 21.20 44.61 -25.50
CA SER A 397 21.76 45.07 -26.76
C SER A 397 23.09 44.38 -27.14
N VAL A 398 23.81 43.75 -26.20
CA VAL A 398 25.04 43.00 -26.50
C VAL A 398 24.73 41.67 -27.19
N LEU A 399 23.62 41.02 -26.86
CA LEU A 399 23.19 39.80 -27.55
C LEU A 399 22.79 40.07 -29.01
N SER A 400 22.36 41.30 -29.33
CA SER A 400 22.11 41.70 -30.73
C SER A 400 23.38 41.80 -31.59
N LEU A 401 24.56 41.78 -30.97
CA LEU A 401 25.85 41.70 -31.65
C LEU A 401 26.30 40.26 -31.91
N ASP A 402 25.51 39.26 -31.51
CA ASP A 402 25.77 37.86 -31.83
C ASP A 402 25.86 37.67 -33.36
N GLY A 403 26.88 36.93 -33.80
CA GLY A 403 27.25 36.80 -35.21
C GLY A 403 28.02 37.98 -35.82
N TYR A 404 28.07 39.14 -35.16
CA TYR A 404 28.80 40.32 -35.64
C TYR A 404 30.03 40.67 -34.81
N LEU A 405 30.06 40.35 -33.51
CA LEU A 405 31.20 40.51 -32.62
C LEU A 405 31.64 39.13 -32.11
N SER A 406 32.90 38.78 -32.35
CA SER A 406 33.50 37.55 -31.84
C SER A 406 34.77 37.85 -31.07
N LEU A 407 35.00 37.12 -29.98
CA LEU A 407 36.28 37.12 -29.28
C LEU A 407 37.08 35.92 -29.81
N ILE A 408 38.19 36.19 -30.48
CA ILE A 408 39.10 35.16 -30.94
C ILE A 408 40.42 35.31 -30.20
N THR A 409 41.11 34.19 -29.94
CA THR A 409 42.50 34.26 -29.48
C THR A 409 43.38 34.23 -30.72
N ASN A 410 44.00 35.37 -31.05
CA ASN A 410 44.94 35.48 -32.15
C ASN A 410 46.34 35.70 -31.59
N ASN A 411 47.28 34.81 -31.93
CA ASN A 411 48.66 34.81 -31.39
C ASN A 411 48.74 34.80 -29.85
N GLY A 412 47.80 34.13 -29.17
CA GLY A 412 47.76 34.05 -27.71
C GLY A 412 47.13 35.28 -27.02
N TYR A 413 46.61 36.23 -27.78
CA TYR A 413 45.93 37.42 -27.26
C TYR A 413 44.44 37.41 -27.62
N ASP A 414 43.59 37.72 -26.65
CA ASP A 414 42.17 37.91 -26.88
C ASP A 414 41.94 39.14 -27.75
N THR A 415 41.35 38.91 -28.92
CA THR A 415 41.10 39.90 -29.96
C THR A 415 39.60 39.97 -30.23
N ALA A 416 39.00 41.13 -29.99
CA ALA A 416 37.63 41.42 -30.38
C ALA A 416 37.57 41.70 -31.89
N VAL A 417 36.82 40.90 -32.63
CA VAL A 417 36.65 41.02 -34.09
C VAL A 417 35.20 41.39 -34.41
N PHE A 418 35.03 42.55 -35.02
CA PHE A 418 33.79 43.01 -35.62
C PHE A 418 33.74 42.54 -37.09
N SER A 419 32.79 41.66 -37.45
CA SER A 419 32.64 41.11 -38.80
C SER A 419 31.28 41.49 -39.38
N GLY A 420 31.25 42.04 -40.60
CA GLY A 420 30.01 42.44 -41.27
C GLY A 420 29.31 43.68 -40.70
N ILE A 421 29.94 44.40 -39.74
CA ILE A 421 29.44 45.65 -39.14
C ILE A 421 30.54 46.71 -39.04
N ASN A 422 30.14 47.99 -38.99
CA ASN A 422 31.04 49.11 -38.74
C ASN A 422 31.01 49.50 -37.26
N VAL A 423 32.15 49.96 -36.71
CA VAL A 423 32.21 50.58 -35.38
C VAL A 423 31.95 52.08 -35.51
N GLN A 424 30.85 52.55 -34.92
CA GLN A 424 30.52 53.97 -34.85
C GLN A 424 30.66 54.46 -33.41
N VAL A 425 31.47 55.50 -33.20
CA VAL A 425 31.60 56.18 -31.92
C VAL A 425 30.76 57.47 -31.98
N ASN A 426 29.75 57.58 -31.11
CA ASN A 426 28.83 58.72 -31.05
C ASN A 426 29.03 59.47 -29.73
N SER A 427 29.19 60.79 -29.78
CA SER A 427 29.26 61.67 -28.60
C SER A 427 27.91 61.85 -27.90
N GLY A 428 26.81 61.36 -28.47
CA GLY A 428 25.46 61.54 -27.96
C GLY A 428 24.82 62.88 -28.36
N SER A 429 25.52 63.74 -29.10
CA SER A 429 25.02 65.04 -29.56
C SER A 429 24.30 65.00 -30.90
N GLY A 430 24.30 63.85 -31.58
CA GLY A 430 23.62 63.67 -32.87
C GLY A 430 24.30 64.35 -34.08
N ALA A 431 25.42 65.05 -33.88
CA ALA A 431 26.21 65.67 -34.94
C ALA A 431 27.68 65.86 -34.53
N THR A 432 28.59 65.76 -35.51
CA THR A 432 30.05 65.89 -35.33
C THR A 432 30.47 67.32 -34.92
N HIS A 433 29.76 68.35 -35.39
CA HIS A 433 30.06 69.77 -35.13
C HIS A 433 29.21 70.38 -34.00
N ALA A 434 28.57 69.54 -33.19
CA ALA A 434 27.81 70.01 -32.03
C ALA A 434 28.74 70.44 -30.88
N SER A 435 28.18 71.00 -29.81
CA SER A 435 28.93 71.33 -28.60
C SER A 435 29.72 70.12 -28.10
N VAL A 436 31.03 70.31 -27.92
CA VAL A 436 31.92 69.29 -27.37
C VAL A 436 31.51 68.94 -25.94
N ASN A 437 31.57 67.65 -25.60
CA ASN A 437 31.10 67.13 -24.31
C ASN A 437 32.06 66.10 -23.69
N GLY A 438 33.28 65.99 -24.20
CA GLY A 438 34.28 65.00 -23.76
C GLY A 438 34.00 63.55 -24.20
N LEU A 439 32.83 63.26 -24.77
CA LEU A 439 32.41 61.92 -25.15
C LEU A 439 32.50 61.73 -26.67
N GLY A 440 32.50 60.46 -27.10
CA GLY A 440 32.56 60.12 -28.52
C GLY A 440 33.97 60.14 -29.13
N ASN A 441 35.01 59.94 -28.32
CA ASN A 441 36.39 59.76 -28.77
C ASN A 441 36.73 58.27 -28.89
N LEU A 442 37.56 57.88 -29.86
CA LEU A 442 38.14 56.54 -29.94
C LEU A 442 39.54 56.58 -29.30
N MET A 443 39.71 55.86 -28.19
CA MET A 443 40.98 55.81 -27.47
C MET A 443 41.63 54.44 -27.66
N ILE A 444 42.87 54.41 -28.12
CA ILE A 444 43.68 53.20 -28.25
C ILE A 444 44.78 53.25 -27.18
N GLY A 445 44.73 52.32 -26.23
CA GLY A 445 45.53 52.37 -25.00
C GLY A 445 44.77 53.14 -23.89
N TYR A 446 45.44 54.09 -23.23
CA TYR A 446 44.84 54.91 -22.19
C TYR A 446 45.41 56.35 -22.28
N ASN A 447 44.57 57.37 -22.12
CA ASN A 447 45.04 58.75 -21.98
C ASN A 447 45.33 59.06 -20.51
N ARG A 448 46.32 58.38 -19.93
CA ARG A 448 46.60 58.49 -18.49
C ARG A 448 47.15 59.85 -18.13
N ASP A 449 46.53 60.49 -17.13
CA ASP A 449 47.05 61.70 -16.50
C ASP A 449 48.21 61.34 -15.54
N TRP A 450 49.40 61.85 -15.85
CA TRP A 450 50.60 61.67 -15.01
C TRP A 450 50.95 62.92 -14.18
N GLY A 451 50.14 63.99 -14.24
CA GLY A 451 50.40 65.29 -13.62
C GLY A 451 51.53 66.10 -14.27
N THR A 452 52.17 65.54 -15.29
CA THR A 452 53.34 66.06 -16.00
C THR A 452 52.98 66.82 -17.28
N GLY A 453 51.69 67.00 -17.57
CA GLY A 453 51.19 67.68 -18.77
C GLY A 453 51.64 69.13 -18.92
N LYS A 454 51.61 69.60 -20.16
CA LYS A 454 51.82 71.01 -20.52
C LYS A 454 50.56 71.82 -20.17
N TYR A 455 50.73 72.97 -19.53
CA TYR A 455 49.63 73.93 -19.39
C TYR A 455 49.31 74.53 -20.75
N PHE A 456 48.02 74.65 -21.04
CA PHE A 456 47.55 75.29 -22.27
C PHE A 456 46.16 75.85 -22.02
N CYS A 457 45.72 76.72 -22.93
CA CYS A 457 44.38 77.26 -22.89
C CYS A 457 43.38 76.32 -23.56
N SER A 458 42.21 76.13 -22.95
CA SER A 458 41.10 75.41 -23.58
C SER A 458 40.60 76.06 -24.89
N ILE A 459 40.92 77.34 -25.09
CA ILE A 459 40.58 78.13 -26.29
C ILE A 459 41.86 78.29 -27.13
N SER A 460 41.80 77.89 -28.39
CA SER A 460 42.92 77.90 -29.35
C SER A 460 43.59 79.26 -29.54
N GLU A 461 42.81 80.33 -29.47
CA GLU A 461 43.26 81.70 -29.77
C GLU A 461 44.27 82.25 -28.75
N PHE A 462 44.37 81.66 -27.55
CA PHE A 462 45.17 82.21 -26.46
C PHE A 462 46.28 81.23 -26.04
N ILE A 463 47.53 81.71 -26.05
CA ILE A 463 48.70 80.95 -25.62
C ILE A 463 49.23 81.40 -24.25
N GLU A 464 48.67 82.46 -23.68
CA GLU A 464 49.02 83.04 -22.40
C GLU A 464 47.93 82.81 -21.34
N GLU A 465 48.34 82.57 -20.10
CA GLU A 465 47.44 82.23 -18.98
C GLU A 465 46.40 83.33 -18.72
N ASN A 466 46.85 84.58 -18.60
CA ASN A 466 45.97 85.71 -18.29
C ASN A 466 44.95 85.92 -19.42
N ASP A 467 45.38 85.83 -20.67
CA ASP A 467 44.50 86.00 -21.82
C ASP A 467 43.48 84.87 -21.90
N CYS A 468 43.90 83.64 -21.61
CA CYS A 468 43.02 82.49 -21.52
C CYS A 468 41.92 82.72 -20.49
N ILE A 469 42.29 83.04 -19.24
CA ILE A 469 41.35 83.19 -18.12
C ILE A 469 40.42 84.39 -18.34
N ASN A 470 40.97 85.51 -18.82
CA ASN A 470 40.17 86.73 -19.10
C ASN A 470 39.13 86.52 -20.21
N ASN A 471 39.37 85.56 -21.11
CA ASN A 471 38.45 85.19 -22.19
C ASN A 471 37.62 83.92 -21.85
N ASN A 472 37.41 83.63 -20.57
CA ASN A 472 36.63 82.49 -20.07
C ASN A 472 37.19 81.11 -20.49
N GLY A 473 38.45 81.05 -20.90
CA GLY A 473 39.17 79.82 -21.12
C GLY A 473 39.61 79.19 -19.80
N THR A 474 39.84 77.89 -19.83
CA THR A 474 40.43 77.15 -18.72
C THR A 474 41.92 76.96 -18.99
N TRP A 475 42.76 77.43 -18.07
CA TRP A 475 44.20 77.24 -18.10
C TRP A 475 44.59 76.11 -17.14
N GLN A 476 44.71 74.89 -17.67
CA GLN A 476 45.08 73.73 -16.88
C GLN A 476 45.75 72.67 -17.76
N LYS A 477 46.31 71.64 -17.12
CA LYS A 477 46.81 70.44 -17.80
C LYS A 477 45.64 69.49 -18.08
N ASN A 478 45.77 68.64 -19.10
CA ASN A 478 44.89 67.49 -19.34
C ASN A 478 43.40 67.83 -19.49
N ILE A 479 43.09 68.90 -20.23
CA ILE A 479 41.71 69.22 -20.59
C ILE A 479 41.26 68.27 -21.69
N THR A 480 40.29 67.41 -21.40
CA THR A 480 39.77 66.39 -22.35
C THR A 480 38.30 66.66 -22.70
N THR A 481 37.94 67.93 -22.89
CA THR A 481 36.55 68.34 -23.20
C THR A 481 36.16 68.08 -24.66
N GLY A 482 37.14 67.78 -25.52
CA GLY A 482 36.92 67.51 -26.95
C GLY A 482 36.16 66.22 -27.24
N SER A 483 35.56 66.13 -28.42
CA SER A 483 34.79 64.97 -28.90
C SER A 483 35.25 64.53 -30.29
N HIS A 484 34.95 63.30 -30.72
CA HIS A 484 35.29 62.80 -32.07
C HIS A 484 36.79 62.81 -32.41
N ASN A 485 37.67 62.67 -31.42
CA ASN A 485 39.11 62.57 -31.62
C ASN A 485 39.58 61.10 -31.57
N LEU A 486 40.68 60.81 -32.28
CA LEU A 486 41.47 59.59 -32.11
C LEU A 486 42.64 59.88 -31.18
N VAL A 487 42.69 59.21 -30.03
CA VAL A 487 43.66 59.47 -28.96
C VAL A 487 44.52 58.21 -28.76
N ILE A 488 45.84 58.33 -28.92
CA ILE A 488 46.77 57.20 -28.88
C ILE A 488 48.01 57.54 -28.05
N GLY A 489 48.05 57.06 -26.80
CA GLY A 489 49.11 57.36 -25.85
C GLY A 489 48.63 58.24 -24.70
N ASP A 490 49.59 58.78 -23.95
CA ASP A 490 49.36 59.28 -22.59
C ASP A 490 49.38 60.81 -22.49
N ASN A 491 48.63 61.32 -21.51
CA ASN A 491 48.71 62.70 -21.02
C ASN A 491 48.37 63.77 -22.08
N HIS A 492 47.61 63.40 -23.11
CA HIS A 492 47.13 64.27 -24.15
C HIS A 492 46.02 65.18 -23.66
N SER A 493 45.97 66.38 -24.21
CA SER A 493 44.86 67.31 -24.01
C SER A 493 44.19 67.64 -25.34
N TYR A 494 42.87 67.68 -25.32
CA TYR A 494 42.07 67.92 -26.51
C TYR A 494 40.77 68.60 -26.12
N THR A 495 40.54 69.80 -26.63
CA THR A 495 39.35 70.60 -26.28
C THR A 495 38.39 70.81 -27.44
N SER A 496 38.76 70.36 -28.65
CA SER A 496 37.96 70.49 -29.86
C SER A 496 37.62 69.12 -30.46
N TYR A 497 37.28 69.07 -31.74
CA TYR A 497 36.81 67.86 -32.42
C TYR A 497 37.53 67.56 -33.74
N SER A 498 37.40 66.30 -34.18
CA SER A 498 37.93 65.79 -35.46
C SER A 498 39.47 65.81 -35.56
N GLY A 499 40.18 65.70 -34.44
CA GLY A 499 41.63 65.63 -34.40
C GLY A 499 42.19 64.23 -34.17
N ILE A 500 43.48 64.07 -34.49
CA ILE A 500 44.29 62.90 -34.10
C ILE A 500 45.35 63.41 -33.15
N VAL A 501 45.51 62.79 -31.99
CA VAL A 501 46.56 63.12 -31.04
C VAL A 501 47.24 61.84 -30.57
N SER A 502 48.54 61.74 -30.83
CA SER A 502 49.35 60.60 -30.42
C SER A 502 50.70 61.00 -29.84
N GLY A 503 51.33 60.12 -29.07
CA GLY A 503 52.64 60.32 -28.46
C GLY A 503 52.53 60.55 -26.96
N TYR A 504 53.16 61.61 -26.45
CA TYR A 504 53.13 61.93 -25.02
C TYR A 504 52.92 63.42 -24.78
N SER A 505 51.93 63.78 -23.98
CA SER A 505 51.71 65.18 -23.55
C SER A 505 51.44 66.19 -24.66
N ASN A 506 50.89 65.75 -25.79
CA ASN A 506 50.50 66.62 -26.90
C ASN A 506 49.12 67.25 -26.72
N VAL A 507 48.92 68.41 -27.35
CA VAL A 507 47.71 69.22 -27.24
C VAL A 507 47.11 69.49 -28.63
N ILE A 508 45.82 69.23 -28.79
CA ILE A 508 45.00 69.68 -29.93
C ILE A 508 43.83 70.52 -29.43
N ASN A 509 43.89 71.84 -29.53
CA ASN A 509 42.86 72.74 -28.98
C ASN A 509 42.07 73.54 -30.03
N ALA A 510 42.29 73.25 -31.32
CA ALA A 510 41.48 73.74 -32.44
C ALA A 510 40.79 72.61 -33.21
N ASN A 511 39.76 72.95 -33.98
CA ASN A 511 39.03 72.00 -34.83
C ASN A 511 39.93 71.44 -35.93
N GLN A 512 39.83 70.12 -36.15
CA GLN A 512 40.58 69.40 -37.19
C GLN A 512 42.11 69.55 -37.07
N ALA A 513 42.61 69.96 -35.91
CA ALA A 513 44.04 69.98 -35.60
C ALA A 513 44.55 68.56 -35.33
N ASN A 514 45.79 68.27 -35.73
CA ASN A 514 46.37 66.95 -35.51
C ASN A 514 47.83 67.02 -35.04
N VAL A 515 48.17 66.08 -34.15
CA VAL A 515 49.53 65.79 -33.73
C VAL A 515 49.74 64.28 -33.85
N LEU A 516 50.48 63.85 -34.87
CA LEU A 516 50.65 62.43 -35.20
C LEU A 516 51.64 61.71 -34.28
N GLY A 517 52.47 62.44 -33.53
CA GLY A 517 53.42 61.87 -32.59
C GLY A 517 54.27 62.89 -31.83
N GLY A 518 55.34 62.41 -31.23
CA GLY A 518 56.28 63.25 -30.49
C GLY A 518 55.80 63.63 -29.08
N ARG A 519 56.38 64.71 -28.53
CA ARG A 519 56.17 65.11 -27.14
C ARG A 519 55.96 66.62 -26.98
N GLU A 520 54.99 67.00 -26.14
CA GLU A 520 54.72 68.40 -25.72
C GLU A 520 54.39 69.38 -26.86
N ASN A 521 53.92 68.86 -27.99
CA ASN A 521 53.52 69.63 -29.16
C ASN A 521 52.11 70.22 -28.97
N VAL A 522 51.88 71.43 -29.49
CA VAL A 522 50.59 72.13 -29.42
C VAL A 522 50.16 72.48 -30.84
N ALA A 523 49.10 71.84 -31.32
CA ALA A 523 48.42 72.20 -32.57
C ALA A 523 47.15 72.98 -32.23
N GLY A 524 47.25 74.29 -32.34
CA GLY A 524 46.22 75.24 -31.90
C GLY A 524 45.60 76.09 -33.00
N GLY A 525 46.05 75.98 -34.24
CA GLY A 525 45.33 76.54 -35.40
C GLY A 525 44.29 75.56 -35.94
N SER A 526 43.20 76.07 -36.49
CA SER A 526 42.22 75.25 -37.23
C SER A 526 42.93 74.57 -38.39
N TYR A 527 42.72 73.26 -38.58
CA TYR A 527 43.43 72.46 -39.60
C TYR A 527 44.97 72.45 -39.48
N SER A 528 45.53 72.80 -38.31
CA SER A 528 46.98 72.72 -38.09
C SER A 528 47.47 71.27 -37.99
N SER A 529 48.70 71.01 -38.43
CA SER A 529 49.30 69.67 -38.47
C SER A 529 50.70 69.67 -37.88
N ILE A 530 50.95 68.76 -36.93
CA ILE A 530 52.29 68.49 -36.42
C ILE A 530 52.57 67.00 -36.56
N ASP A 531 53.53 66.63 -37.40
CA ASP A 531 53.80 65.22 -37.71
C ASP A 531 54.55 64.52 -36.55
N GLY A 532 55.35 65.27 -35.77
CA GLY A 532 56.11 64.75 -34.64
C GLY A 532 57.09 65.77 -34.06
N GLY A 533 58.09 65.30 -33.31
CA GLY A 533 59.12 66.14 -32.70
C GLY A 533 58.83 66.55 -31.24
N TYR A 534 59.52 67.57 -30.76
CA TYR A 534 59.45 67.99 -29.36
C TYR A 534 59.09 69.47 -29.22
N ASN A 535 58.07 69.76 -28.42
CA ASN A 535 57.70 71.10 -27.97
C ASN A 535 57.41 72.10 -29.11
N HIS A 536 56.74 71.66 -30.16
CA HIS A 536 56.27 72.52 -31.25
C HIS A 536 55.02 73.32 -30.86
N ASN A 537 54.82 74.47 -31.52
CA ASN A 537 53.60 75.27 -31.36
C ASN A 537 53.10 75.77 -32.73
N ALA A 538 52.04 75.15 -33.25
CA ALA A 538 51.41 75.48 -34.53
C ALA A 538 50.05 76.14 -34.28
N THR A 539 50.02 77.46 -34.10
CA THR A 539 48.81 78.23 -33.76
C THR A 539 48.16 78.93 -34.94
N GLY A 540 48.85 79.07 -36.07
CA GLY A 540 48.24 79.62 -37.29
C GLY A 540 47.25 78.63 -37.92
N ASP A 541 46.12 79.11 -38.44
CA ASP A 541 45.21 78.26 -39.21
C ASP A 541 45.91 77.69 -40.44
N PHE A 542 45.67 76.42 -40.76
CA PHE A 542 46.34 75.66 -41.83
C PHE A 542 47.88 75.59 -41.71
N SER A 543 48.43 75.84 -40.51
CA SER A 543 49.86 75.74 -40.27
C SER A 543 50.37 74.29 -40.25
N SER A 544 51.65 74.09 -40.58
CA SER A 544 52.26 72.76 -40.54
C SER A 544 53.67 72.76 -39.95
N ILE A 545 53.97 71.75 -39.13
CA ILE A 545 55.32 71.46 -38.65
C ILE A 545 55.61 69.97 -38.86
N SER A 546 56.57 69.64 -39.73
CA SER A 546 56.90 68.23 -40.00
C SER A 546 57.79 67.57 -38.93
N GLY A 547 58.43 68.36 -38.06
CA GLY A 547 59.16 67.83 -36.90
C GLY A 547 60.25 68.76 -36.36
N GLY A 548 61.18 68.17 -35.60
CA GLY A 548 62.31 68.86 -34.99
C GLY A 548 62.13 69.18 -33.51
N HIS A 549 62.59 70.35 -33.08
CA HIS A 549 62.57 70.77 -31.68
C HIS A 549 62.21 72.24 -31.53
N SER A 550 61.15 72.57 -30.79
CA SER A 550 60.79 73.94 -30.41
C SER A 550 60.57 74.92 -31.57
N ASN A 551 60.04 74.42 -32.68
CA ASN A 551 59.59 75.28 -33.79
C ASN A 551 58.21 75.89 -33.49
N VAL A 552 57.99 77.13 -33.93
CA VAL A 552 56.76 77.90 -33.75
C VAL A 552 56.23 78.39 -35.09
N VAL A 553 54.97 78.12 -35.36
CA VAL A 553 54.27 78.52 -36.59
C VAL A 553 52.97 79.22 -36.20
N SER A 554 52.91 80.53 -36.42
CA SER A 554 51.76 81.35 -36.01
C SER A 554 51.07 82.08 -37.15
N GLY A 555 51.67 82.13 -38.35
CA GLY A 555 51.06 82.75 -39.53
C GLY A 555 50.03 81.85 -40.21
N TYR A 556 49.04 82.42 -40.87
CA TYR A 556 48.06 81.68 -41.67
C TYR A 556 48.75 80.89 -42.80
N SER A 557 48.46 79.60 -42.94
CA SER A 557 49.04 78.73 -43.98
C SER A 557 50.57 78.73 -44.03
N SER A 558 51.23 78.97 -42.89
CA SER A 558 52.70 78.96 -42.80
C SER A 558 53.24 77.57 -42.44
N SER A 559 54.52 77.31 -42.71
CA SER A 559 55.08 75.97 -42.55
C SER A 559 56.52 75.96 -42.05
N ILE A 560 56.85 74.96 -41.23
CA ILE A 560 58.23 74.63 -40.85
C ILE A 560 58.48 73.15 -41.12
N SER A 561 59.36 72.83 -42.07
CA SER A 561 59.62 71.43 -42.41
C SER A 561 60.51 70.70 -41.40
N GLY A 562 61.18 71.42 -40.49
CA GLY A 562 62.01 70.80 -39.45
C GLY A 562 62.97 71.77 -38.75
N GLY A 563 64.00 71.21 -38.13
CA GLY A 563 65.05 71.99 -37.47
C GLY A 563 64.71 72.35 -36.02
N ARG A 564 65.38 73.39 -35.50
CA ARG A 564 65.30 73.76 -34.09
C ARG A 564 65.09 75.25 -33.87
N ASP A 565 64.16 75.61 -32.99
CA ASP A 565 63.93 77.00 -32.57
C ASP A 565 63.60 77.94 -33.75
N ASN A 566 62.97 77.43 -34.82
CA ASN A 566 62.57 78.24 -35.98
C ASN A 566 61.19 78.90 -35.75
N LEU A 567 60.98 80.08 -36.31
CA LEU A 567 59.74 80.86 -36.22
C LEU A 567 59.23 81.24 -37.62
N ALA A 568 58.01 80.81 -37.95
CA ALA A 568 57.28 81.23 -39.14
C ALA A 568 56.00 81.94 -38.69
N SER A 569 56.05 83.27 -38.59
CA SER A 569 54.96 84.07 -38.02
C SER A 569 54.18 84.90 -39.04
N GLY A 570 54.72 85.07 -40.26
CA GLY A 570 54.01 85.75 -41.34
C GLY A 570 53.05 84.82 -42.08
N ASP A 571 51.98 85.36 -42.65
CA ASP A 571 51.05 84.58 -43.48
C ASP A 571 51.76 84.01 -44.71
N TYR A 572 51.51 82.75 -45.06
CA TYR A 572 52.19 82.02 -46.13
C TYR A 572 53.73 81.94 -45.99
N SER A 573 54.27 82.23 -44.79
CA SER A 573 55.70 82.15 -44.55
C SER A 573 56.18 80.69 -44.47
N SER A 574 57.46 80.46 -44.76
CA SER A 574 58.04 79.12 -44.69
C SER A 574 59.47 79.10 -44.15
N VAL A 575 59.77 78.12 -43.30
CA VAL A 575 61.14 77.77 -42.93
C VAL A 575 61.40 76.30 -43.23
N SER A 576 62.24 75.99 -44.21
CA SER A 576 62.47 74.58 -44.59
C SER A 576 63.31 73.81 -43.57
N GLY A 577 64.00 74.49 -42.64
CA GLY A 577 64.76 73.84 -41.57
C GLY A 577 65.82 74.75 -40.94
N GLY A 578 66.85 74.14 -40.34
CA GLY A 578 67.95 74.88 -39.72
C GLY A 578 67.70 75.25 -38.25
N ARG A 579 68.39 76.26 -37.73
CA ARG A 579 68.31 76.67 -36.32
C ARG A 579 68.05 78.18 -36.16
N LEU A 580 67.09 78.58 -35.32
CA LEU A 580 66.85 80.00 -35.01
C LEU A 580 66.54 80.87 -36.24
N ASN A 581 65.92 80.29 -37.28
CA ASN A 581 65.51 81.04 -38.46
C ASN A 581 64.14 81.68 -38.26
N ILE A 582 63.95 82.91 -38.76
CA ILE A 582 62.73 83.70 -38.58
C ILE A 582 62.21 84.12 -39.96
N ALA A 583 60.96 83.77 -40.26
CA ALA A 583 60.21 84.26 -41.41
C ALA A 583 58.95 84.96 -40.88
N SER A 584 58.95 86.30 -40.78
CA SER A 584 57.98 87.02 -39.93
C SER A 584 56.88 87.80 -40.66
N GLU A 585 57.00 87.98 -41.98
CA GLU A 585 56.04 88.75 -42.79
C GLU A 585 55.43 87.91 -43.91
N GLU A 586 54.37 88.43 -44.55
CA GLU A 586 53.62 87.70 -45.58
C GLU A 586 54.53 87.21 -46.73
N GLY A 587 54.47 85.91 -47.03
CA GLY A 587 55.26 85.26 -48.08
C GLY A 587 56.77 85.24 -47.84
N SER A 588 57.24 85.57 -46.63
CA SER A 588 58.66 85.47 -46.29
C SER A 588 59.14 84.01 -46.23
N SER A 589 60.39 83.76 -46.62
CA SER A 589 60.92 82.38 -46.65
C SER A 589 62.37 82.27 -46.19
N VAL A 590 62.66 81.23 -45.40
CA VAL A 590 64.03 80.85 -45.06
C VAL A 590 64.25 79.37 -45.39
N SER A 591 65.05 79.06 -46.40
CA SER A 591 65.25 77.67 -46.83
C SER A 591 66.18 76.87 -45.90
N GLY A 592 66.83 77.49 -44.93
CA GLY A 592 67.65 76.81 -43.93
C GLY A 592 68.73 77.70 -43.30
N GLY A 593 69.76 77.07 -42.73
CA GLY A 593 70.89 77.77 -42.08
C GLY A 593 70.67 78.06 -40.60
N GLN A 594 71.39 79.04 -40.05
CA GLN A 594 71.28 79.41 -38.63
C GLN A 594 71.10 80.92 -38.45
N GLU A 595 70.15 81.34 -37.60
CA GLU A 595 69.93 82.75 -37.25
C GLU A 595 69.64 83.65 -38.45
N ASN A 596 69.00 83.12 -39.50
CA ASN A 596 68.60 83.94 -40.65
C ASN A 596 67.20 84.53 -40.43
N THR A 597 67.02 85.79 -40.83
CA THR A 597 65.75 86.52 -40.69
C THR A 597 65.27 87.04 -42.04
N ALA A 598 64.06 86.67 -42.42
CA ALA A 598 63.30 87.25 -43.53
C ALA A 598 62.08 87.99 -42.94
N SER A 599 62.17 89.31 -42.81
CA SER A 599 61.25 90.13 -42.01
C SER A 599 60.46 91.16 -42.80
N SER A 600 60.28 90.94 -44.10
CA SER A 600 59.48 91.82 -44.97
C SER A 600 58.67 91.02 -46.00
N PHE A 601 57.66 91.66 -46.61
CA PHE A 601 56.79 91.05 -47.61
C PHE A 601 57.60 90.40 -48.75
N TYR A 602 57.40 89.10 -48.97
CA TYR A 602 58.10 88.31 -50.00
C TYR A 602 59.64 88.32 -49.90
N SER A 603 60.19 88.58 -48.71
CA SER A 603 61.63 88.50 -48.47
C SER A 603 62.10 87.03 -48.40
N SER A 604 63.33 86.76 -48.81
CA SER A 604 63.85 85.38 -48.84
C SER A 604 65.30 85.26 -48.39
N VAL A 605 65.60 84.23 -47.61
CA VAL A 605 66.97 83.82 -47.30
C VAL A 605 67.12 82.33 -47.63
N SER A 606 67.90 81.98 -48.66
CA SER A 606 68.07 80.59 -49.07
C SER A 606 68.97 79.77 -48.13
N GLY A 607 69.72 80.41 -47.22
CA GLY A 607 70.55 79.72 -46.23
C GLY A 607 71.63 80.62 -45.61
N GLY A 608 72.65 79.99 -45.02
CA GLY A 608 73.79 80.69 -44.40
C GLY A 608 73.61 80.94 -42.90
N HIS A 609 74.34 81.91 -42.37
CA HIS A 609 74.31 82.25 -40.94
C HIS A 609 74.16 83.76 -40.70
N GLN A 610 73.22 84.16 -39.84
CA GLN A 610 73.00 85.57 -39.47
C GLN A 610 72.66 86.51 -40.64
N ASN A 611 72.01 86.02 -41.69
CA ASN A 611 71.58 86.88 -42.80
C ASN A 611 70.21 87.51 -42.50
N VAL A 612 70.02 88.78 -42.87
CA VAL A 612 68.81 89.57 -42.58
C VAL A 612 68.26 90.20 -43.87
N SER A 613 67.12 89.71 -44.35
CA SER A 613 66.39 90.24 -45.49
C SER A 613 65.18 91.05 -44.99
N ASP A 614 65.36 92.36 -44.83
CA ASP A 614 64.44 93.27 -44.13
C ASP A 614 63.91 94.37 -45.08
N ALA A 615 63.56 93.99 -46.31
CA ALA A 615 62.86 94.85 -47.25
C ALA A 615 61.96 94.06 -48.20
N ASN A 616 60.94 94.70 -48.77
CA ASN A 616 59.98 94.03 -49.66
C ASN A 616 60.69 93.40 -50.86
N SER A 617 60.36 92.14 -51.17
CA SER A 617 60.95 91.36 -52.27
C SER A 617 62.48 91.27 -52.24
N SER A 618 63.10 91.43 -51.07
CA SER A 618 64.55 91.26 -50.91
C SER A 618 64.96 89.79 -50.90
N SER A 619 66.20 89.50 -51.31
CA SER A 619 66.71 88.12 -51.33
C SER A 619 68.17 88.01 -50.89
N ILE A 620 68.48 86.97 -50.13
CA ILE A 620 69.85 86.58 -49.80
C ILE A 620 70.02 85.10 -50.13
N SER A 621 70.84 84.76 -51.12
CA SER A 621 71.07 83.36 -51.52
C SER A 621 71.92 82.56 -50.52
N GLY A 622 72.62 83.23 -49.60
CA GLY A 622 73.41 82.60 -48.55
C GLY A 622 74.52 83.48 -47.99
N GLY A 623 75.49 82.88 -47.30
CA GLY A 623 76.65 83.56 -46.72
C GLY A 623 76.55 83.80 -45.21
N PHE A 624 77.34 84.72 -44.69
CA PHE A 624 77.44 85.02 -43.26
C PHE A 624 77.26 86.53 -43.02
N GLN A 625 76.30 86.91 -42.16
CA GLN A 625 76.05 88.30 -41.76
C GLN A 625 75.72 89.28 -42.90
N ASN A 626 75.01 88.84 -43.94
CA ASN A 626 74.54 89.74 -45.00
C ASN A 626 73.21 90.40 -44.60
N THR A 627 73.00 91.66 -44.96
CA THR A 627 71.80 92.43 -44.64
C THR A 627 71.28 93.17 -45.87
N VAL A 628 69.99 93.04 -46.19
CA VAL A 628 69.32 93.80 -47.24
C VAL A 628 68.18 94.60 -46.63
N THR A 629 68.27 95.93 -46.68
CA THR A 629 67.23 96.87 -46.24
C THR A 629 66.65 97.72 -47.38
N GLY A 630 67.16 97.56 -48.60
CA GLY A 630 66.59 98.18 -49.81
C GLY A 630 65.56 97.27 -50.49
N SER A 631 64.43 97.83 -50.93
CA SER A 631 63.36 97.07 -51.62
C SER A 631 63.88 96.43 -52.91
N SER A 632 63.54 95.16 -53.14
CA SER A 632 64.03 94.34 -54.27
C SER A 632 65.56 94.22 -54.34
N GLY A 633 66.27 94.38 -53.22
CA GLY A 633 67.72 94.17 -53.14
C GLY A 633 68.07 92.67 -53.09
N SER A 634 69.27 92.31 -53.58
CA SER A 634 69.72 90.91 -53.62
C SER A 634 71.20 90.73 -53.28
N VAL A 635 71.51 89.73 -52.46
CA VAL A 635 72.88 89.28 -52.17
C VAL A 635 73.02 87.82 -52.61
N SER A 636 73.86 87.54 -53.59
CA SER A 636 74.07 86.16 -54.06
C SER A 636 74.98 85.32 -53.13
N GLY A 637 75.57 85.94 -52.10
CA GLY A 637 76.44 85.30 -51.10
C GLY A 637 77.53 86.24 -50.58
N GLY A 638 78.33 85.78 -49.61
CA GLY A 638 79.48 86.53 -49.08
C GLY A 638 79.46 86.70 -47.55
N TRP A 639 80.35 87.55 -47.04
CA TRP A 639 80.51 87.87 -45.61
C TRP A 639 80.27 89.36 -45.39
N GLN A 640 79.39 89.73 -44.45
CA GLN A 640 79.12 91.11 -44.02
C GLN A 640 78.77 92.09 -45.16
N ARG A 641 77.89 91.72 -46.07
CA ARG A 641 77.37 92.63 -47.11
C ARG A 641 76.13 93.37 -46.64
N THR A 642 76.08 94.68 -46.77
CA THR A 642 74.86 95.47 -46.51
C THR A 642 74.41 96.20 -47.77
N ILE A 643 73.16 95.98 -48.20
CA ILE A 643 72.52 96.69 -49.31
C ILE A 643 71.33 97.49 -48.78
N SER A 644 71.39 98.82 -48.86
CA SER A 644 70.30 99.72 -48.44
C SER A 644 69.64 100.47 -49.60
N SER A 645 70.15 100.33 -50.83
CA SER A 645 69.54 100.90 -52.03
C SER A 645 68.47 99.99 -52.60
N ASN A 646 67.35 100.57 -53.05
CA ASN A 646 66.35 99.83 -53.84
C ASN A 646 66.99 99.24 -55.11
N LEU A 647 66.64 97.99 -55.46
CA LEU A 647 67.17 97.24 -56.61
C LEU A 647 68.70 96.97 -56.57
N GLY A 648 69.36 97.07 -55.41
CA GLY A 648 70.81 96.84 -55.29
C GLY A 648 71.21 95.35 -55.35
N TRP A 649 72.39 95.04 -55.92
CA TRP A 649 72.90 93.65 -56.02
C TRP A 649 74.40 93.52 -55.68
N THR A 650 74.80 92.40 -55.07
CA THR A 650 76.22 92.00 -54.88
C THR A 650 76.44 90.48 -54.95
N GLY A 651 77.60 90.04 -55.48
CA GLY A 651 77.95 88.62 -55.69
C GLY A 651 79.13 88.11 -54.86
N GLY A 652 79.19 86.78 -54.61
CA GLY A 652 80.25 86.11 -53.85
C GLY A 652 81.30 85.38 -54.73
N ASN A 653 82.57 85.36 -54.30
CA ASN A 653 83.65 84.59 -54.94
C ASN A 653 83.74 83.15 -54.38
N LEU A 654 84.05 82.17 -55.25
CA LEU A 654 84.13 80.73 -54.94
C LEU A 654 85.51 80.33 -54.38
N SER A 655 85.54 79.52 -53.32
CA SER A 655 86.75 78.89 -52.75
C SER A 655 86.74 77.38 -52.99
N THR A 656 87.86 76.84 -53.51
CA THR A 656 88.08 75.43 -53.88
C THR A 656 88.63 74.59 -52.71
N ASN A 657 87.88 73.60 -52.18
CA ASN A 657 88.45 72.39 -51.53
C ASN A 657 87.40 71.32 -51.16
N ILE A 658 87.43 70.14 -51.80
CA ILE A 658 86.46 69.03 -51.60
C ILE A 658 87.07 67.86 -50.78
N GLN A 659 88.31 67.97 -50.31
CA GLN A 659 89.02 66.88 -49.61
C GLN A 659 88.44 66.46 -48.23
N PRO A 660 87.81 67.33 -47.42
CA PRO A 660 87.26 66.92 -46.11
C PRO A 660 86.04 66.00 -46.22
N THR A 661 85.21 66.18 -47.26
CA THR A 661 83.98 65.40 -47.48
C THR A 661 84.28 63.95 -47.84
N VAL A 662 85.39 63.71 -48.55
CA VAL A 662 85.86 62.36 -48.88
C VAL A 662 86.31 61.59 -47.63
N ASN A 663 86.90 62.27 -46.64
CA ASN A 663 87.33 61.63 -45.40
C ASN A 663 86.16 61.31 -44.45
N ALA A 664 85.09 62.12 -44.48
CA ALA A 664 83.86 61.83 -43.71
C ALA A 664 83.14 60.57 -44.23
N LEU A 665 83.10 60.40 -45.56
CA LEU A 665 82.46 59.24 -46.21
C LEU A 665 83.18 57.91 -45.89
N VAL A 666 84.51 57.94 -45.75
CA VAL A 666 85.31 56.76 -45.38
C VAL A 666 85.07 56.33 -43.94
N ASN A 667 84.83 57.27 -43.02
CA ASN A 667 84.51 56.95 -41.62
C ASN A 667 83.09 56.42 -41.46
N GLU A 668 82.11 56.96 -42.19
CA GLU A 668 80.74 56.44 -42.22
C GLU A 668 80.69 55.02 -42.80
N MET A 669 81.50 54.71 -43.82
CA MET A 669 81.64 53.35 -44.35
C MET A 669 82.24 52.34 -43.36
N SER A 670 83.10 52.79 -42.43
CA SER A 670 83.62 51.94 -41.35
C SER A 670 82.54 51.66 -40.29
N GLN A 671 81.73 52.66 -39.93
CA GLN A 671 80.64 52.50 -38.98
C GLN A 671 79.56 51.56 -39.51
N VAL A 672 79.22 51.66 -40.81
CA VAL A 672 78.29 50.72 -41.46
C VAL A 672 78.81 49.29 -41.44
N GLN A 673 80.12 49.09 -41.50
CA GLN A 673 80.72 47.76 -41.42
C GLN A 673 80.70 47.19 -40.00
N ASP A 674 80.88 48.02 -38.96
CA ASP A 674 80.73 47.61 -37.55
C ASP A 674 79.26 47.33 -37.20
N ASP A 675 78.33 48.14 -37.71
CA ASP A 675 76.88 47.91 -37.55
C ASP A 675 76.44 46.61 -38.25
N LEU A 676 77.07 46.25 -39.39
CA LEU A 676 76.80 44.99 -40.09
C LEU A 676 77.28 43.77 -39.29
N ILE A 677 78.38 43.89 -38.56
CA ILE A 677 78.88 42.85 -37.65
C ILE A 677 77.95 42.70 -36.44
N ALA A 678 77.45 43.81 -35.88
CA ALA A 678 76.45 43.77 -34.81
C ALA A 678 75.14 43.11 -35.23
N VAL A 679 74.69 43.35 -36.47
CA VAL A 679 73.53 42.66 -37.06
C VAL A 679 73.81 41.16 -37.26
N GLU A 680 75.04 40.78 -37.62
CA GLU A 680 75.43 39.36 -37.72
C GLU A 680 75.39 38.65 -36.36
N ASP A 681 75.83 39.32 -35.28
CA ASP A 681 75.74 38.83 -33.90
C ASP A 681 74.28 38.73 -33.41
N ASP A 682 73.43 39.71 -33.72
CA ASP A 682 71.99 39.67 -33.42
C ASP A 682 71.29 38.53 -34.17
N VAL A 683 71.70 38.23 -35.41
CA VAL A 683 71.18 37.08 -36.19
C VAL A 683 71.62 35.75 -35.56
N ILE A 684 72.82 35.67 -34.98
CA ILE A 684 73.28 34.48 -34.24
C ILE A 684 72.46 34.28 -32.96
N LEU A 685 72.18 35.36 -32.22
CA LEU A 685 71.30 35.33 -31.03
C LEU A 685 69.87 34.94 -31.41
N LEU A 686 69.33 35.50 -32.50
CA LEU A 686 68.00 35.15 -33.00
C LEU A 686 67.91 33.68 -33.42
N ASN A 687 68.96 33.12 -34.03
CA ASN A 687 69.02 31.68 -34.33
C ASN A 687 69.06 30.81 -33.06
N SER A 688 69.72 31.28 -32.00
CA SER A 688 69.69 30.64 -30.68
C SER A 688 68.27 30.66 -30.09
N ASP A 689 67.59 31.80 -30.13
CA ASP A 689 66.22 31.95 -29.64
C ASP A 689 65.22 31.09 -30.44
N VAL A 690 65.37 31.04 -31.77
CA VAL A 690 64.57 30.16 -32.65
C VAL A 690 64.82 28.68 -32.31
N SER A 691 66.06 28.30 -31.97
CA SER A 691 66.36 26.94 -31.52
C SER A 691 65.71 26.62 -30.16
N GLY A 692 65.67 27.59 -29.24
CA GLY A 692 64.96 27.50 -27.96
C GLY A 692 63.44 27.33 -28.17
N LEU A 693 62.85 28.18 -29.02
CA LEU A 693 61.45 28.09 -29.45
C LEU A 693 61.11 26.75 -30.09
N ASN A 694 62.00 26.17 -30.91
CA ASN A 694 61.80 24.83 -31.47
C ASN A 694 61.81 23.73 -30.39
N ASN A 695 62.67 23.84 -29.38
CA ASN A 695 62.69 22.90 -28.25
C ASN A 695 61.43 23.05 -27.37
N ASP A 696 60.99 24.28 -27.13
CA ASP A 696 59.75 24.58 -26.42
C ASP A 696 58.53 24.07 -27.21
N PHE A 697 58.52 24.23 -28.53
CA PHE A 697 57.49 23.69 -29.41
C PHE A 697 57.48 22.16 -29.41
N SER A 698 58.64 21.51 -29.40
CA SER A 698 58.74 20.05 -29.27
C SER A 698 58.21 19.56 -27.90
N THR A 699 58.50 20.29 -26.83
CA THR A 699 58.03 20.00 -25.46
C THR A 699 56.53 20.23 -25.34
N LEU A 700 56.02 21.30 -25.93
CA LEU A 700 54.60 21.61 -26.02
C LEU A 700 53.87 20.55 -26.85
N ASN A 701 54.40 20.15 -28.00
CA ASN A 701 53.82 19.10 -28.83
C ASN A 701 53.74 17.75 -28.09
N THR A 702 54.76 17.41 -27.31
CA THR A 702 54.75 16.23 -26.42
C THR A 702 53.68 16.33 -25.34
N SER A 703 53.53 17.51 -24.73
CA SER A 703 52.50 17.77 -23.71
C SER A 703 51.08 17.76 -24.29
N VAL A 704 50.89 18.30 -25.50
CA VAL A 704 49.62 18.26 -26.26
C VAL A 704 49.26 16.83 -26.61
N ASN A 705 50.20 16.02 -27.10
CA ASN A 705 49.95 14.60 -27.39
C ASN A 705 49.60 13.80 -26.12
N THR A 706 50.24 14.12 -24.99
CA THR A 706 49.91 13.53 -23.69
C THR A 706 48.49 13.93 -23.25
N ASN A 707 48.14 15.21 -23.36
CA ASN A 707 46.80 15.69 -23.04
C ASN A 707 45.74 15.14 -23.98
N GLN A 708 46.03 14.97 -25.27
CA GLN A 708 45.13 14.32 -26.23
C GLN A 708 44.86 12.86 -25.85
N THR A 709 45.88 12.16 -25.36
CA THR A 709 45.75 10.78 -24.82
C THR A 709 44.90 10.78 -23.55
N ASN A 710 45.13 11.72 -22.63
CA ASN A 710 44.33 11.87 -21.41
C ASN A 710 42.87 12.21 -21.71
N ILE A 711 42.61 13.13 -22.65
CA ILE A 711 41.27 13.48 -23.12
C ILE A 711 40.58 12.27 -23.75
N THR A 712 41.30 11.47 -24.52
CA THR A 712 40.76 10.22 -25.10
C THR A 712 40.40 9.21 -24.00
N ASN A 713 41.25 9.05 -22.98
CA ASN A 713 40.98 8.19 -21.84
C ASN A 713 39.80 8.68 -20.98
N VAL A 714 39.69 9.98 -20.76
CA VAL A 714 38.56 10.62 -20.07
C VAL A 714 37.28 10.47 -20.90
N SER A 715 37.33 10.64 -22.22
CA SER A 715 36.20 10.43 -23.13
C SER A 715 35.71 8.98 -23.12
N ASN A 716 36.63 8.01 -23.12
CA ASN A 716 36.31 6.59 -22.98
C ASN A 716 35.70 6.29 -21.61
N SER A 717 36.22 6.89 -20.54
CA SER A 717 35.69 6.74 -19.17
C SER A 717 34.30 7.38 -19.05
N LEU A 718 34.07 8.54 -19.69
CA LEU A 718 32.79 9.23 -19.72
C LEU A 718 31.75 8.44 -20.51
N THR A 719 32.15 7.79 -21.61
CA THR A 719 31.30 6.88 -22.39
C THR A 719 30.92 5.65 -21.56
N ALA A 720 31.82 5.15 -20.71
CA ALA A 720 31.55 4.06 -19.77
C ALA A 720 30.59 4.51 -18.63
N VAL A 721 30.66 5.76 -18.19
CA VAL A 721 29.74 6.34 -17.19
C VAL A 721 28.37 6.64 -17.78
N GLN A 722 28.29 7.21 -18.99
CA GLN A 722 27.03 7.53 -19.67
C GLN A 722 26.21 6.28 -20.03
N ASN A 723 26.87 5.14 -20.25
CA ASN A 723 26.22 3.84 -20.47
C ASN A 723 26.10 3.00 -19.18
N ASN A 724 26.37 3.59 -18.01
CA ASN A 724 26.27 2.87 -16.74
C ASN A 724 24.81 2.84 -16.27
N SER A 725 24.14 1.72 -16.51
CA SER A 725 22.77 1.43 -16.10
C SER A 725 22.54 1.46 -14.58
N VAL A 726 23.59 1.49 -13.75
CA VAL A 726 23.46 1.65 -12.29
C VAL A 726 23.14 3.11 -11.92
N LEU A 727 23.60 4.09 -12.70
CA LEU A 727 23.28 5.51 -12.45
C LEU A 727 21.80 5.84 -12.68
N SER A 728 21.10 5.06 -13.52
CA SER A 728 19.63 5.19 -13.65
C SER A 728 18.84 4.68 -12.45
N LEU A 729 19.50 4.01 -11.48
CA LEU A 729 18.91 3.58 -10.21
C LEU A 729 19.17 4.58 -9.08
N ASP A 730 19.78 5.74 -9.37
CA ASP A 730 19.98 6.81 -8.40
C ASP A 730 18.62 7.27 -7.83
N GLY A 731 18.53 7.31 -6.50
CA GLY A 731 17.26 7.51 -5.76
C GLY A 731 16.41 6.25 -5.53
N PHE A 732 16.68 5.12 -6.20
CA PHE A 732 15.97 3.85 -6.01
C PHE A 732 16.85 2.74 -5.39
N LEU A 733 18.18 2.86 -5.47
CA LEU A 733 19.16 1.96 -4.85
C LEU A 733 20.13 2.77 -3.99
N THR A 734 20.08 2.58 -2.68
CA THR A 734 20.98 3.25 -1.72
C THR A 734 21.86 2.22 -1.02
N LEU A 735 23.17 2.50 -0.93
CA LEU A 735 24.07 1.72 -0.08
C LEU A 735 24.10 2.37 1.30
N SER A 736 23.46 1.74 2.28
CA SER A 736 23.37 2.20 3.65
C SER A 736 24.17 1.28 4.58
N ASN A 737 24.86 1.84 5.58
CA ASN A 737 25.55 1.02 6.56
C ASN A 737 24.58 0.73 7.72
N ILE A 738 23.96 -0.44 7.70
CA ILE A 738 23.02 -0.88 8.73
C ILE A 738 23.78 -1.81 9.69
N ASN A 739 23.89 -1.42 10.96
CA ASN A 739 24.56 -2.18 12.02
C ASN A 739 26.04 -2.53 11.75
N GLY A 740 26.77 -1.69 11.02
CA GLY A 740 28.19 -1.90 10.72
C GLY A 740 28.46 -2.62 9.40
N TYR A 741 27.41 -2.98 8.64
CA TYR A 741 27.52 -3.69 7.38
C TYR A 741 26.94 -2.88 6.23
N ASP A 742 27.67 -2.83 5.12
CA ASP A 742 27.20 -2.21 3.89
C ASP A 742 26.01 -3.01 3.34
N THR A 743 24.87 -2.36 3.26
CA THR A 743 23.57 -2.93 2.91
C THR A 743 23.03 -2.21 1.69
N ALA A 744 22.69 -2.94 0.64
CA ALA A 744 22.04 -2.39 -0.54
C ALA A 744 20.53 -2.39 -0.35
N GLU A 745 19.92 -1.20 -0.30
CA GLU A 745 18.50 -0.99 -0.08
C GLU A 745 17.81 -0.52 -1.37
N PHE A 746 16.84 -1.30 -1.85
CA PHE A 746 16.04 -1.02 -3.05
C PHE A 746 14.70 -0.43 -2.62
N THR A 747 14.43 0.84 -2.96
CA THR A 747 13.20 1.55 -2.58
C THR A 747 12.38 1.90 -3.83
N GLY A 748 11.11 1.50 -3.88
CA GLY A 748 10.20 1.86 -4.99
C GLY A 748 10.44 1.12 -6.32
N ILE A 749 11.30 0.10 -6.34
CA ILE A 749 11.61 -0.73 -7.52
C ILE A 749 11.58 -2.24 -7.19
N ASN A 750 11.28 -3.06 -8.20
CA ASN A 750 11.34 -4.53 -8.08
C ASN A 750 12.72 -5.06 -8.47
N VAL A 751 13.23 -6.07 -7.76
CA VAL A 751 14.45 -6.79 -8.13
C VAL A 751 14.09 -7.96 -9.05
N GLN A 752 14.47 -7.86 -10.32
CA GLN A 752 14.27 -8.92 -11.32
C GLN A 752 15.63 -9.53 -11.69
N VAL A 753 15.77 -10.85 -11.54
CA VAL A 753 16.95 -11.59 -11.98
C VAL A 753 16.71 -12.06 -13.43
N ASN A 754 17.54 -11.63 -14.38
CA ASN A 754 17.24 -11.74 -15.82
C ASN A 754 18.41 -12.27 -16.69
N ASP A 755 18.96 -13.43 -16.35
CA ASP A 755 19.44 -14.51 -17.26
C ASP A 755 19.74 -15.75 -16.40
N GLY A 756 19.64 -17.00 -16.86
CA GLY A 756 20.65 -17.59 -17.74
C GLY A 756 20.30 -17.91 -19.19
N SER A 757 19.08 -17.71 -19.70
CA SER A 757 18.83 -17.80 -21.17
C SER A 757 17.53 -17.15 -21.66
N GLY A 758 16.86 -16.32 -20.85
CA GLY A 758 15.60 -15.65 -21.22
C GLY A 758 14.36 -16.56 -21.23
N THR A 759 14.49 -17.84 -20.88
CA THR A 759 13.36 -18.76 -20.68
C THR A 759 13.62 -19.66 -19.47
N THR A 760 12.60 -19.95 -18.67
CA THR A 760 12.69 -20.91 -17.54
C THR A 760 12.78 -22.37 -17.99
N GLN A 761 12.80 -22.66 -19.30
CA GLN A 761 12.93 -24.02 -19.87
C GLN A 761 14.16 -24.17 -20.79
N GLY A 762 15.11 -23.23 -20.74
CA GLY A 762 16.34 -23.28 -21.53
C GLY A 762 17.40 -24.21 -20.92
N VAL A 763 18.57 -24.28 -21.57
CA VAL A 763 19.72 -24.99 -21.02
C VAL A 763 20.15 -24.31 -19.72
N THR A 764 20.21 -25.07 -18.64
CA THR A 764 20.63 -24.62 -17.31
C THR A 764 22.15 -24.33 -17.32
N ASN A 765 22.55 -23.15 -16.87
CA ASN A 765 23.94 -22.68 -16.94
C ASN A 765 24.46 -22.08 -15.62
N GLY A 766 23.75 -22.31 -14.50
CA GLY A 766 24.11 -21.78 -13.18
C GLY A 766 23.76 -20.31 -12.94
N LEU A 767 23.36 -19.55 -13.97
CA LEU A 767 23.00 -18.14 -13.86
C LEU A 767 21.49 -17.97 -13.65
N GLY A 768 21.08 -16.93 -12.92
CA GLY A 768 19.66 -16.59 -12.72
C GLY A 768 19.03 -16.98 -11.40
N ASN A 769 19.84 -17.34 -10.43
CA ASN A 769 19.40 -17.69 -9.08
C ASN A 769 19.42 -16.46 -8.18
N LEU A 770 18.45 -16.35 -7.26
CA LEU A 770 18.52 -15.40 -6.15
C LEU A 770 19.11 -16.15 -4.95
N GLN A 771 20.36 -15.86 -4.62
CA GLN A 771 21.05 -16.45 -3.48
C GLN A 771 20.98 -15.49 -2.30
N ILE A 772 20.45 -15.95 -1.17
CA ILE A 772 20.36 -15.18 0.07
C ILE A 772 21.30 -15.84 1.08
N GLY A 773 22.47 -15.22 1.30
CA GLY A 773 23.60 -15.79 2.04
C GLY A 773 24.71 -16.33 1.11
N TYR A 774 25.62 -17.15 1.64
CA TYR A 774 26.69 -17.79 0.86
C TYR A 774 26.45 -19.30 0.77
N ASN A 775 26.40 -19.89 -0.42
CA ASN A 775 26.49 -21.35 -0.58
C ASN A 775 27.96 -21.79 -0.39
N GLU A 776 28.52 -21.58 0.81
CA GLU A 776 29.92 -21.87 1.13
C GLU A 776 30.19 -23.37 1.02
N VAL A 777 31.25 -23.74 0.29
CA VAL A 777 31.70 -25.13 0.17
C VAL A 777 32.49 -25.47 1.44
N THR A 778 31.84 -26.10 2.44
CA THR A 778 32.49 -26.44 3.72
C THR A 778 33.15 -27.83 3.73
N GLY A 779 33.04 -28.57 2.61
CA GLY A 779 33.59 -29.91 2.43
C GLY A 779 32.70 -31.04 2.96
N ASN A 780 31.47 -30.74 3.39
CA ASN A 780 30.47 -31.72 3.82
C ASN A 780 29.44 -32.07 2.73
N ALA A 781 29.56 -31.43 1.56
CA ALA A 781 28.67 -31.62 0.43
C ALA A 781 28.78 -33.03 -0.19
N ILE A 782 27.65 -33.54 -0.69
CA ILE A 782 27.53 -34.92 -1.17
C ILE A 782 27.94 -34.96 -2.64
N PHE A 783 28.84 -35.88 -3.01
CA PHE A 783 29.16 -36.15 -4.42
C PHE A 783 27.93 -36.66 -5.15
N PHE A 784 27.53 -35.97 -6.22
CA PHE A 784 26.33 -36.31 -6.98
C PHE A 784 26.50 -35.93 -8.47
N CYS A 785 25.75 -36.59 -9.35
CA CYS A 785 25.84 -36.43 -10.80
C CYS A 785 24.92 -35.35 -11.35
N SER A 786 25.44 -34.43 -12.19
CA SER A 786 24.64 -33.33 -12.76
C SER A 786 23.37 -33.73 -13.50
N ASP A 787 23.35 -34.91 -14.11
CA ASP A 787 22.32 -35.35 -15.06
C ASP A 787 21.34 -36.39 -14.46
N ASN A 788 21.25 -36.45 -13.13
CA ASN A 788 20.17 -37.10 -12.35
C ASN A 788 20.03 -38.64 -12.46
N ASP A 789 20.74 -39.32 -13.37
CA ASP A 789 20.51 -40.75 -13.66
C ASP A 789 21.48 -41.73 -12.98
N TYR A 790 22.56 -41.25 -12.37
CA TYR A 790 23.68 -42.10 -11.96
C TYR A 790 24.13 -41.86 -10.52
N TYR A 791 24.19 -42.94 -9.73
CA TYR A 791 24.61 -42.94 -8.33
C TYR A 791 26.11 -43.23 -8.13
N ASN A 792 26.89 -43.31 -9.21
CA ASN A 792 28.33 -43.49 -9.15
C ASN A 792 29.06 -42.66 -10.21
N GLN A 793 30.31 -42.32 -9.89
CA GLN A 793 31.16 -41.44 -10.69
C GLN A 793 31.41 -41.95 -12.12
N ASN A 794 31.60 -43.27 -12.29
CA ASN A 794 31.91 -43.85 -13.60
C ASN A 794 30.76 -43.68 -14.58
N ASP A 795 29.54 -43.99 -14.14
CA ASP A 795 28.37 -43.90 -15.00
C ASP A 795 28.00 -42.43 -15.27
N CYS A 796 28.17 -41.55 -14.27
CA CYS A 796 27.96 -40.12 -14.42
C CYS A 796 28.86 -39.50 -15.49
N THR A 797 30.18 -39.69 -15.35
CA THR A 797 31.18 -39.07 -16.22
C THR A 797 31.20 -39.67 -17.64
N THR A 798 30.86 -40.96 -17.79
CA THR A 798 30.77 -41.63 -19.10
C THR A 798 29.60 -41.11 -19.94
N ASN A 799 28.52 -40.67 -19.28
CA ASN A 799 27.31 -40.15 -19.94
C ASN A 799 27.29 -38.61 -20.05
N GLY A 800 28.42 -37.94 -19.79
CA GLY A 800 28.58 -36.50 -19.96
C GLY A 800 28.19 -35.65 -18.75
N GLY A 801 27.75 -36.28 -17.66
CA GLY A 801 27.43 -35.60 -16.41
C GLY A 801 28.67 -35.22 -15.60
N VAL A 802 28.55 -34.15 -14.81
CA VAL A 802 29.58 -33.69 -13.87
C VAL A 802 29.36 -34.36 -12.53
N TRP A 803 30.36 -35.10 -12.06
CA TRP A 803 30.38 -35.71 -10.73
C TRP A 803 31.19 -34.84 -9.78
N ASP A 804 30.52 -34.02 -8.97
CA ASP A 804 31.17 -33.08 -8.07
C ASP A 804 30.39 -32.94 -6.75
N GLN A 805 31.04 -32.34 -5.75
CA GLN A 805 30.48 -32.13 -4.41
C GLN A 805 29.48 -30.97 -4.37
N ASN A 806 29.50 -30.05 -5.34
CA ASN A 806 28.61 -28.90 -5.33
C ASN A 806 28.16 -28.49 -6.74
N VAL A 807 27.27 -29.29 -7.33
CA VAL A 807 26.80 -29.06 -8.71
C VAL A 807 25.69 -28.02 -8.70
N THR A 808 26.01 -26.80 -9.11
CA THR A 808 25.12 -25.62 -9.08
C THR A 808 24.70 -25.18 -10.49
N THR A 809 24.57 -26.14 -11.41
CA THR A 809 24.26 -25.87 -12.82
C THR A 809 22.82 -25.37 -13.04
N GLY A 810 21.94 -25.48 -12.05
CA GLY A 810 20.55 -25.03 -12.11
C GLY A 810 20.38 -23.51 -12.21
N SER A 811 19.23 -23.07 -12.72
CA SER A 811 18.89 -21.65 -12.91
C SER A 811 17.50 -21.33 -12.32
N HIS A 812 17.21 -20.06 -12.00
CA HIS A 812 15.90 -19.62 -11.46
C HIS A 812 15.48 -20.30 -10.14
N ASN A 813 16.43 -20.56 -9.26
CA ASN A 813 16.21 -21.13 -7.94
C ASN A 813 16.40 -20.08 -6.84
N LEU A 814 15.75 -20.29 -5.68
CA LEU A 814 15.99 -19.56 -4.44
C LEU A 814 16.82 -20.42 -3.50
N ILE A 815 18.05 -19.99 -3.22
CA ILE A 815 19.04 -20.77 -2.45
C ILE A 815 19.31 -20.05 -1.13
N ILE A 816 19.15 -20.77 -0.01
CA ILE A 816 19.22 -20.23 1.35
C ILE A 816 20.03 -21.17 2.26
N GLY A 817 21.33 -20.92 2.43
CA GLY A 817 22.24 -21.75 3.23
C GLY A 817 23.36 -22.39 2.42
N ASP A 818 24.03 -23.39 2.99
CA ASP A 818 25.37 -23.84 2.59
C ASP A 818 25.39 -25.27 2.01
N ASP A 819 26.42 -25.60 1.21
CA ASP A 819 26.66 -26.89 0.56
C ASP A 819 25.51 -27.45 -0.31
N HIS A 820 24.62 -26.61 -0.83
CA HIS A 820 23.47 -27.02 -1.65
C HIS A 820 23.82 -27.34 -3.10
N SER A 821 23.37 -28.49 -3.58
CA SER A 821 23.44 -28.86 -5.00
C SER A 821 22.08 -28.72 -5.68
N TYR A 822 22.07 -28.10 -6.86
CA TYR A 822 20.85 -27.86 -7.63
C TYR A 822 21.16 -27.77 -9.12
N THR A 823 20.50 -28.60 -9.90
CA THR A 823 20.84 -28.78 -11.33
C THR A 823 19.71 -28.42 -12.27
N SER A 824 18.52 -28.12 -11.75
CA SER A 824 17.33 -27.77 -12.52
C SER A 824 16.82 -26.37 -12.18
N HIS A 825 15.54 -26.09 -12.40
CA HIS A 825 14.94 -24.76 -12.25
C HIS A 825 13.61 -24.76 -11.49
N GLY A 826 13.30 -23.62 -10.87
CA GLY A 826 12.05 -23.41 -10.12
C GLY A 826 12.05 -24.04 -8.72
N SER A 827 13.23 -24.27 -8.15
CA SER A 827 13.42 -24.85 -6.83
C SER A 827 13.59 -23.80 -5.75
N ILE A 828 13.13 -24.12 -4.54
CA ILE A 828 13.60 -23.51 -3.30
C ILE A 828 14.49 -24.56 -2.62
N VAL A 829 15.73 -24.20 -2.31
CA VAL A 829 16.68 -25.09 -1.62
C VAL A 829 17.24 -24.36 -0.42
N ALA A 830 16.86 -24.80 0.78
CA ALA A 830 17.25 -24.17 2.03
C ALA A 830 17.80 -25.18 3.04
N GLY A 831 18.72 -24.77 3.92
CA GLY A 831 19.30 -25.58 4.99
C GLY A 831 20.80 -25.86 4.82
N LEU A 832 21.22 -27.12 4.98
CA LEU A 832 22.62 -27.56 4.81
C LEU A 832 22.72 -28.80 3.93
N ALA A 833 23.56 -28.78 2.91
CA ALA A 833 23.91 -29.95 2.09
C ALA A 833 22.72 -30.64 1.39
N ASN A 834 21.65 -29.90 1.09
CA ASN A 834 20.46 -30.41 0.39
C ASN A 834 20.62 -30.40 -1.14
N ILE A 835 19.88 -31.29 -1.80
CA ILE A 835 19.98 -31.55 -3.24
C ILE A 835 18.60 -31.40 -3.91
N SER A 836 18.52 -30.64 -5.01
CA SER A 836 17.30 -30.45 -5.82
C SER A 836 17.57 -30.56 -7.32
N ASN A 837 17.09 -31.63 -7.97
CA ASN A 837 17.65 -32.06 -9.27
C ASN A 837 16.68 -32.12 -10.45
N ASP A 838 15.38 -31.91 -10.25
CA ASP A 838 14.40 -31.94 -11.34
C ASP A 838 13.55 -30.68 -11.33
N ARG A 839 12.78 -30.46 -12.39
CA ARG A 839 12.02 -29.24 -12.60
C ARG A 839 10.97 -29.13 -11.48
N PHE A 840 10.97 -27.97 -10.82
CA PHE A 840 10.09 -27.65 -9.70
C PHE A 840 10.27 -28.54 -8.47
N SER A 841 11.37 -29.31 -8.36
CA SER A 841 11.69 -29.99 -7.12
C SER A 841 12.09 -28.96 -6.06
N SER A 842 11.84 -29.21 -4.78
CA SER A 842 12.14 -28.23 -3.73
C SER A 842 12.49 -28.90 -2.40
N VAL A 843 13.50 -28.36 -1.71
CA VAL A 843 13.87 -28.72 -0.35
C VAL A 843 13.77 -27.47 0.52
N LEU A 844 12.75 -27.40 1.36
CA LEU A 844 12.43 -26.19 2.11
C LEU A 844 13.28 -26.01 3.39
N GLY A 845 14.09 -27.01 3.76
CA GLY A 845 14.95 -26.97 4.95
C GLY A 845 15.65 -28.29 5.26
N GLY A 846 16.40 -28.32 6.37
CA GLY A 846 16.99 -29.55 6.92
C GLY A 846 18.42 -29.85 6.43
N TRP A 847 18.87 -31.08 6.66
CA TRP A 847 20.25 -31.53 6.39
C TRP A 847 20.30 -32.76 5.48
N ARG A 848 20.97 -32.66 4.32
CA ARG A 848 21.18 -33.80 3.39
C ARG A 848 19.90 -34.46 2.86
N ASN A 849 18.89 -33.66 2.54
CA ASN A 849 17.69 -34.12 1.86
C ASN A 849 17.86 -34.07 0.33
N LEU A 850 17.19 -34.97 -0.39
CA LEU A 850 17.22 -35.10 -1.84
C LEU A 850 15.80 -35.00 -2.41
N ALA A 851 15.54 -33.97 -3.22
CA ALA A 851 14.35 -33.84 -4.05
C ALA A 851 14.74 -33.99 -5.52
N ALA A 852 14.52 -35.16 -6.11
CA ALA A 852 15.01 -35.51 -7.45
C ALA A 852 13.90 -35.87 -8.45
N GLY A 853 12.64 -35.85 -8.03
CA GLY A 853 11.50 -36.09 -8.92
C GLY A 853 10.87 -34.79 -9.45
N ASN A 854 10.28 -34.84 -10.64
CA ASN A 854 9.52 -33.70 -11.17
C ASN A 854 8.39 -33.28 -10.21
N VAL A 855 8.39 -32.02 -9.74
CA VAL A 855 7.45 -31.50 -8.72
C VAL A 855 7.54 -32.25 -7.38
N SER A 856 8.72 -32.77 -7.02
CA SER A 856 8.96 -33.41 -5.72
C SER A 856 9.27 -32.39 -4.63
N THR A 857 8.74 -32.57 -3.43
CA THR A 857 9.06 -31.67 -2.30
C THR A 857 9.54 -32.44 -1.08
N VAL A 858 10.64 -31.97 -0.48
CA VAL A 858 11.04 -32.32 0.88
C VAL A 858 10.92 -31.09 1.76
N SER A 859 9.99 -31.10 2.73
CA SER A 859 9.78 -29.90 3.56
C SER A 859 10.88 -29.71 4.62
N GLY A 860 11.59 -30.76 5.02
CA GLY A 860 12.66 -30.68 6.02
C GLY A 860 13.22 -32.04 6.48
N GLY A 861 13.85 -32.07 7.66
CA GLY A 861 14.40 -33.29 8.26
C GLY A 861 15.83 -33.62 7.83
N SER A 862 16.24 -34.88 7.92
CA SER A 862 17.56 -35.33 7.49
C SER A 862 17.54 -36.61 6.67
N TYR A 863 18.37 -36.68 5.62
CA TYR A 863 18.49 -37.86 4.74
C TYR A 863 17.19 -38.29 4.04
N ASN A 864 16.22 -37.40 3.88
CA ASN A 864 14.96 -37.75 3.21
C ASN A 864 15.12 -37.70 1.69
N ILE A 865 14.46 -38.62 0.99
CA ILE A 865 14.56 -38.79 -0.47
C ILE A 865 13.15 -38.72 -1.08
N ALA A 866 12.92 -37.74 -1.94
CA ALA A 866 11.72 -37.62 -2.77
C ALA A 866 12.15 -37.76 -4.24
N ASN A 867 12.04 -38.96 -4.82
CA ASN A 867 12.55 -39.29 -6.15
C ASN A 867 11.47 -39.63 -7.21
N GLY A 868 10.24 -39.91 -6.81
CA GLY A 868 9.10 -40.10 -7.71
C GLY A 868 8.53 -38.79 -8.27
N SER A 869 7.82 -38.84 -9.40
CA SER A 869 7.12 -37.67 -9.95
C SER A 869 5.94 -37.25 -9.05
N ILE A 870 5.85 -35.96 -8.71
CA ILE A 870 4.79 -35.35 -7.89
C ILE A 870 4.67 -35.99 -6.49
N ASN A 871 5.79 -36.22 -5.81
CA ASN A 871 5.80 -36.82 -4.48
C ASN A 871 6.11 -35.80 -3.37
N SER A 872 5.87 -36.19 -2.12
CA SER A 872 6.19 -35.34 -0.97
C SER A 872 6.76 -36.13 0.20
N VAL A 873 7.83 -35.61 0.79
CA VAL A 873 8.32 -36.06 2.09
C VAL A 873 8.31 -34.88 3.05
N THR A 874 7.43 -34.92 4.04
CA THR A 874 7.20 -33.75 4.90
C THR A 874 8.31 -33.55 5.94
N GLY A 875 9.09 -34.59 6.25
CA GLY A 875 10.23 -34.51 7.16
C GLY A 875 10.67 -35.87 7.71
N GLY A 876 11.33 -35.87 8.87
CA GLY A 876 11.82 -37.07 9.56
C GLY A 876 13.28 -37.43 9.22
N TYR A 877 13.67 -38.68 9.52
CA TYR A 877 15.02 -39.19 9.27
C TYR A 877 15.01 -40.35 8.28
N SER A 878 15.70 -40.22 7.16
CA SER A 878 15.91 -41.31 6.19
C SER A 878 14.63 -41.86 5.54
N ASN A 879 13.60 -41.03 5.35
CA ASN A 879 12.37 -41.44 4.66
C ASN A 879 12.51 -41.33 3.14
N THR A 880 11.91 -42.25 2.39
CA THR A 880 12.00 -42.31 0.92
C THR A 880 10.62 -42.44 0.26
N ALA A 881 10.27 -41.49 -0.60
CA ALA A 881 9.11 -41.56 -1.49
C ALA A 881 9.60 -41.67 -2.95
N THR A 882 9.31 -42.77 -3.63
CA THR A 882 9.80 -43.05 -5.00
C THR A 882 8.68 -43.40 -5.98
N GLY A 883 7.50 -43.80 -5.49
CA GLY A 883 6.32 -43.96 -6.34
C GLY A 883 5.82 -42.63 -6.91
N SER A 884 5.26 -42.65 -8.12
CA SER A 884 4.61 -41.45 -8.69
C SER A 884 3.42 -41.05 -7.80
N ARG A 885 3.31 -39.78 -7.41
CA ARG A 885 2.28 -39.27 -6.48
C ARG A 885 2.31 -39.92 -5.09
N SER A 886 3.44 -40.50 -4.68
CA SER A 886 3.60 -41.07 -3.34
C SER A 886 3.91 -40.01 -2.28
N SER A 887 3.61 -40.30 -1.02
CA SER A 887 3.93 -39.39 0.09
C SER A 887 4.40 -40.09 1.36
N VAL A 888 5.30 -39.44 2.10
CA VAL A 888 5.70 -39.85 3.45
C VAL A 888 5.61 -38.65 4.38
N THR A 889 4.76 -38.72 5.39
CA THR A 889 4.48 -37.55 6.24
C THR A 889 5.50 -37.32 7.36
N GLY A 890 6.39 -38.28 7.63
CA GLY A 890 7.43 -38.18 8.66
C GLY A 890 7.92 -39.55 9.16
N GLY A 891 8.54 -39.58 10.34
CA GLY A 891 9.06 -40.79 10.97
C GLY A 891 10.52 -41.13 10.61
N GLN A 892 10.92 -42.38 10.79
CA GLN A 892 12.27 -42.86 10.52
C GLN A 892 12.27 -44.03 9.52
N GLY A 893 13.04 -43.95 8.44
CA GLY A 893 13.28 -45.09 7.54
C GLY A 893 12.04 -45.60 6.80
N ASN A 894 11.02 -44.77 6.59
CA ASN A 894 9.79 -45.15 5.90
C ASN A 894 9.94 -45.10 4.38
N LEU A 895 9.28 -46.00 3.65
CA LEU A 895 9.42 -46.19 2.21
C LEU A 895 8.04 -46.21 1.53
N ALA A 896 7.79 -45.30 0.59
CA ALA A 896 6.60 -45.29 -0.27
C ALA A 896 7.00 -45.55 -1.73
N PHE A 897 6.84 -46.79 -2.20
CA PHE A 897 7.31 -47.26 -3.52
C PHE A 897 6.21 -47.28 -4.59
N GLY A 898 4.97 -47.61 -4.23
CA GLY A 898 3.89 -47.72 -5.22
C GLY A 898 3.36 -46.35 -5.67
N ALA A 899 2.74 -46.29 -6.85
CA ALA A 899 2.09 -45.07 -7.32
C ALA A 899 0.93 -44.72 -6.38
N TYR A 900 0.74 -43.44 -6.04
CA TYR A 900 -0.27 -42.96 -5.08
C TYR A 900 -0.13 -43.53 -3.66
N SER A 901 0.97 -44.22 -3.34
CA SER A 901 1.17 -44.82 -2.03
C SER A 901 1.48 -43.77 -0.95
N THR A 902 1.03 -43.99 0.28
CA THR A 902 1.23 -43.06 1.40
C THR A 902 1.70 -43.77 2.65
N VAL A 903 2.75 -43.25 3.29
CA VAL A 903 3.15 -43.64 4.65
C VAL A 903 2.90 -42.48 5.60
N SER A 904 1.97 -42.65 6.54
CA SER A 904 1.57 -41.59 7.48
C SER A 904 2.53 -41.38 8.67
N GLY A 905 3.66 -42.09 8.72
CA GLY A 905 4.67 -42.00 9.78
C GLY A 905 5.09 -43.37 10.33
N GLY A 906 5.91 -43.39 11.39
CA GLY A 906 6.43 -44.59 12.07
C GLY A 906 7.91 -44.87 11.81
N ASN A 907 8.38 -46.07 12.18
CA ASN A 907 9.75 -46.53 11.98
C ASN A 907 9.80 -47.75 11.03
N GLY A 908 10.49 -47.64 9.88
CA GLY A 908 10.73 -48.74 8.95
C GLY A 908 9.49 -49.25 8.19
N ARG A 909 8.45 -48.43 8.00
CA ARG A 909 7.22 -48.83 7.31
C ARG A 909 7.38 -48.76 5.80
N THR A 910 6.80 -49.70 5.07
CA THR A 910 6.91 -49.77 3.61
C THR A 910 5.54 -49.93 2.96
N ALA A 911 5.13 -48.98 2.12
CA ALA A 911 3.97 -49.07 1.23
C ALA A 911 4.45 -49.44 -0.18
N ASN A 912 4.23 -50.68 -0.59
CA ASN A 912 4.78 -51.26 -1.83
C ASN A 912 3.77 -51.28 -2.99
N GLY A 913 2.47 -51.32 -2.70
CA GLY A 913 1.42 -51.39 -3.72
C GLY A 913 1.05 -50.02 -4.30
N ASP A 914 0.50 -50.01 -5.50
CA ASP A 914 -0.20 -48.83 -6.00
C ASP A 914 -1.45 -48.57 -5.13
N ASP A 915 -1.74 -47.30 -4.84
CA ASP A 915 -2.79 -46.83 -3.91
C ASP A 915 -2.66 -47.40 -2.48
N ASP A 916 -1.47 -47.88 -2.10
CA ASP A 916 -1.21 -48.52 -0.81
C ASP A 916 -1.01 -47.48 0.31
N TRP A 917 -1.60 -47.74 1.48
CA TRP A 917 -1.48 -46.86 2.64
C TRP A 917 -1.02 -47.63 3.87
N VAL A 918 0.04 -47.12 4.50
CA VAL A 918 0.61 -47.70 5.72
C VAL A 918 0.75 -46.62 6.79
N ALA A 919 0.26 -46.91 7.99
CA ALA A 919 0.42 -46.05 9.16
C ALA A 919 1.28 -46.74 10.24
N GLY A 920 1.93 -45.93 11.08
CA GLY A 920 2.61 -46.42 12.28
C GLY A 920 1.62 -46.93 13.34
N SER A 921 2.06 -47.83 14.21
CA SER A 921 1.31 -48.22 15.41
C SER A 921 1.27 -47.06 16.40
N LEU A 922 0.13 -46.90 17.10
CA LEU A 922 -0.17 -45.82 18.05
C LEU A 922 0.80 -45.70 19.26
N THR A 923 1.88 -46.48 19.35
CA THR A 923 2.73 -46.62 20.56
C THR A 923 4.25 -46.76 20.33
N GLU A 924 4.77 -46.47 19.13
CA GLU A 924 6.23 -46.48 18.90
C GLU A 924 6.75 -45.07 18.58
N ASP A 925 6.62 -44.14 19.53
CA ASP A 925 7.36 -42.88 19.53
C ASP A 925 7.81 -42.58 20.99
N PHE A 926 9.02 -43.07 21.33
CA PHE A 926 9.90 -42.50 22.35
C PHE A 926 11.31 -42.37 21.77
#